data_AF-A0A925IMA9-F1
#
_entry.id   AF-A0A925IMA9-F1
#
_cell.length_a   1.000
_cell.length_b   1.000
_cell.length_c   1.000
_cell.angle_alpha   90.00
_cell.angle_beta   90.00
_cell.angle_gamma   90.00
#
_symmetry.space_group_name_H-M   'P 1'
#
loop_
_entity.id
_entity.type
_entity.pdbx_description
1 polymer ?
#
loop_
_entity_poly.entity_id
_entity_poly.type
_entity_poly.pdbx_seq_one_letter_code
_entity_poly.pdbx_strand_id
1 'polypeptide(L)'
;MKPKYFFILTIIALLVGACAPAPTDAPAPTDVPALPAVPALPADPYTIDVTAADFVAGVDNPYFPLTPGSTKVLEGMTENGLEHIEIKILLETREVMGIQATIRQDTVYIDGALVEDTFDWFAQDKAGNVWYLGEDVKNYENGQLTDSAGSWEAGVDGALPGVIMYADPAAHIDETYYQEYYVGEAEDAAQLLSANESVTVTAGSFENVVKTFDFTPLDPGSLEHKYYAAGVGVVKNVNLVTGVIFELIEYTTGEAVSAELLPQPTSGFPPGFVPNEADRVDIVKPTFSNPTSITNPLFPISETDQLIQLGLKDGHPHRTEFTLLPDTKTITWNGEQTEVRVLQFVAYLDGRILEHALDFLAQADGGAVWYFGEDVYNYENGVVADLDGTWLAGKDGPPAMIMPANPQVGNIYRVENIPGKVFEEVTVQAINQTLEGPRGLIEGVIFVQQIGMDGQTTVKAFAPGYGEFLAHTEDVGVAVPIDSLPEPLPAELETLLTGASSIFDAADSADWESLSATRATMTEAWEAHQVNLDLGSLFPLLDIQMARSLAALTSAIEQQNPAATRDAAFDVAVATLDFQLPYRPRIEIDNIRFDLWTRRVITDSASANAGHVAGDVVILEFIWQRISHTVDASAAQTIETQLAALRTAADAEDLTVAADAAAQLQTILGGL
;
A
#
# COMPACT_ATOMS: atom_id res chain seq x y z
N MET A 1 -40.86 6.89 -1.97
CA MET A 1 -39.88 7.81 -2.56
C MET A 1 -39.13 8.43 -1.40
N LYS A 2 -37.92 7.92 -1.13
CA LYS A 2 -37.01 8.47 -0.12
C LYS A 2 -36.37 9.74 -0.72
N PRO A 3 -36.09 10.79 0.06
CA PRO A 3 -35.36 11.95 -0.46
C PRO A 3 -33.95 11.51 -0.84
N LYS A 4 -33.52 11.89 -2.05
CA LYS A 4 -32.14 11.77 -2.50
C LYS A 4 -31.40 13.00 -1.95
N TYR A 5 -30.36 12.80 -1.15
CA TYR A 5 -29.43 13.85 -0.78
C TYR A 5 -28.39 13.91 -1.91
N PHE A 6 -28.22 15.08 -2.53
CA PHE A 6 -27.18 15.34 -3.52
C PHE A 6 -25.98 15.92 -2.75
N PHE A 7 -24.82 15.27 -2.87
CA PHE A 7 -23.54 15.69 -2.29
C PHE A 7 -22.69 16.20 -3.44
N ILE A 8 -22.39 17.50 -3.50
CA ILE A 8 -21.44 18.14 -4.43
C ILE A 8 -20.87 19.34 -3.71
N LEU A 9 -19.55 19.51 -3.75
CA LEU A 9 -18.64 20.54 -3.20
C LEU A 9 -19.22 21.73 -2.40
N THR A 10 -20.15 21.42 -1.51
CA THR A 10 -20.72 22.29 -0.50
C THR A 10 -20.28 21.69 0.81
N ILE A 11 -19.46 22.45 1.54
CA ILE A 11 -19.10 22.12 2.90
C ILE A 11 -20.37 21.70 3.69
N ILE A 12 -20.31 20.55 4.35
CA ILE A 12 -21.47 19.71 4.69
C ILE A 12 -22.32 20.34 5.81
N ALA A 13 -23.55 20.75 5.50
CA ALA A 13 -24.59 20.99 6.51
C ALA A 13 -25.64 19.86 6.48
N LEU A 14 -25.43 18.81 7.29
CA LEU A 14 -26.36 17.68 7.49
C LEU A 14 -27.63 18.13 8.26
N LEU A 15 -28.67 18.60 7.56
CA LEU A 15 -29.97 18.93 8.19
C LEU A 15 -30.85 17.68 8.38
N VAL A 16 -30.88 17.12 9.60
CA VAL A 16 -31.84 16.06 9.98
C VAL A 16 -33.22 16.68 10.28
N GLY A 17 -34.16 16.49 9.36
CA GLY A 17 -35.55 16.93 9.51
C GLY A 17 -36.32 16.19 10.61
N ALA A 18 -36.54 16.84 11.75
CA ALA A 18 -37.52 16.42 12.76
C ALA A 18 -38.70 17.41 12.81
N CYS A 19 -39.80 17.05 12.15
CA CYS A 19 -41.07 17.79 12.24
C CYS A 19 -41.75 17.47 13.57
N ALA A 20 -41.72 18.41 14.53
CA ALA A 20 -42.60 18.43 15.69
C ALA A 20 -43.50 19.69 15.63
N PRO A 21 -44.83 19.59 15.86
CA PRO A 21 -45.68 20.78 15.86
C PRO A 21 -45.50 21.55 17.18
N ALA A 22 -44.92 22.75 17.10
CA ALA A 22 -44.84 23.67 18.23
C ALA A 22 -46.09 24.58 18.31
N PRO A 23 -46.49 25.00 19.53
CA PRO A 23 -47.76 25.68 19.77
C PRO A 23 -47.73 27.15 19.31
N THR A 24 -48.91 27.62 18.95
CA THR A 24 -49.23 29.01 18.58
C THR A 24 -48.94 30.00 19.72
N ASP A 25 -48.52 31.20 19.30
CA ASP A 25 -48.36 32.46 20.05
C ASP A 25 -46.98 32.77 20.65
N ALA A 26 -46.03 33.12 19.77
CA ALA A 26 -44.95 34.05 20.07
C ALA A 26 -44.79 35.07 18.91
N PRO A 27 -44.54 36.37 19.17
CA PRO A 27 -44.37 37.35 18.11
C PRO A 27 -43.08 37.09 17.34
N ALA A 28 -43.14 37.15 16.01
CA ALA A 28 -42.00 36.92 15.13
C ALA A 28 -40.86 37.93 15.42
N PRO A 29 -39.59 37.50 15.48
CA PRO A 29 -38.46 38.41 15.57
C PRO A 29 -38.33 39.17 14.25
N THR A 30 -38.57 40.48 14.31
CA THR A 30 -38.30 41.43 13.21
C THR A 30 -36.85 41.88 13.32
N ASP A 31 -35.94 41.16 12.65
CA ASP A 31 -34.64 41.64 12.11
C ASP A 31 -33.71 40.45 11.79
N VAL A 32 -34.16 39.54 10.93
CA VAL A 32 -33.23 38.68 10.17
C VAL A 32 -32.92 39.44 8.88
N PRO A 33 -31.66 39.69 8.52
CA PRO A 33 -31.31 40.27 7.23
C PRO A 33 -31.98 39.43 6.13
N ALA A 34 -32.68 40.07 5.20
CA ALA A 34 -33.25 39.35 4.07
C ALA A 34 -32.10 38.71 3.27
N LEU A 35 -32.25 37.42 2.92
CA LEU A 35 -31.31 36.74 2.02
C LEU A 35 -31.21 37.53 0.70
N PRO A 36 -30.00 37.64 0.12
CA PRO A 36 -29.84 38.24 -1.20
C PRO A 36 -30.65 37.46 -2.26
N ALA A 37 -31.06 38.15 -3.32
CA ALA A 37 -31.74 37.51 -4.43
C ALA A 37 -30.76 36.62 -5.21
N VAL A 38 -31.14 35.38 -5.50
CA VAL A 38 -30.35 34.44 -6.30
C VAL A 38 -30.18 35.01 -7.72
N PRO A 39 -28.94 35.13 -8.24
CA PRO A 39 -28.66 35.59 -9.60
C PRO A 39 -29.31 34.71 -10.68
N ALA A 40 -29.55 35.28 -11.86
CA ALA A 40 -30.03 34.49 -12.98
C ALA A 40 -28.89 33.68 -13.61
N LEU A 41 -29.13 32.39 -13.86
CA LEU A 41 -28.16 31.52 -14.52
C LEU A 41 -27.87 31.96 -15.96
N PRO A 42 -26.70 31.58 -16.51
CA PRO A 42 -26.39 31.72 -17.93
C PRO A 42 -27.45 31.09 -18.85
N ALA A 43 -27.45 31.47 -20.12
CA ALA A 43 -28.44 30.98 -21.09
C ALA A 43 -28.27 29.47 -21.39
N ASP A 44 -29.40 28.76 -21.49
CA ASP A 44 -29.50 27.34 -21.83
C ASP A 44 -29.82 27.14 -23.34
N PRO A 45 -29.14 26.24 -24.10
CA PRO A 45 -28.13 25.29 -23.64
C PRO A 45 -26.81 25.94 -23.28
N TYR A 46 -26.26 25.56 -22.13
CA TYR A 46 -24.85 25.83 -21.83
C TYR A 46 -24.00 25.05 -22.82
N THR A 47 -23.11 25.74 -23.52
CA THR A 47 -22.21 25.11 -24.49
C THR A 47 -20.84 25.73 -24.34
N ILE A 48 -19.84 24.88 -24.24
CA ILE A 48 -18.45 25.27 -24.14
C ILE A 48 -17.65 24.48 -25.18
N ASP A 49 -16.71 25.15 -25.86
CA ASP A 49 -15.77 24.52 -26.79
C ASP A 49 -14.39 24.51 -26.11
N VAL A 50 -14.07 23.41 -25.44
CA VAL A 50 -12.79 23.18 -24.80
C VAL A 50 -11.97 22.21 -25.62
N THR A 51 -10.75 22.60 -25.98
CA THR A 51 -9.79 21.73 -26.66
C THR A 51 -8.56 21.59 -25.78
N ALA A 52 -8.05 20.37 -25.60
CA ALA A 52 -6.85 20.08 -24.82
C ALA A 52 -5.65 21.00 -25.12
N ALA A 53 -5.48 21.38 -26.39
CA ALA A 53 -4.42 22.27 -26.84
C ALA A 53 -4.51 23.70 -26.27
N ASP A 54 -5.64 24.12 -25.70
CA ASP A 54 -5.82 25.45 -25.12
C ASP A 54 -5.43 25.53 -23.64
N PHE A 55 -5.05 24.41 -23.04
CA PHE A 55 -4.64 24.32 -21.64
C PHE A 55 -3.12 24.34 -21.46
N VAL A 56 -2.69 24.75 -20.27
CA VAL A 56 -1.29 24.77 -19.84
C VAL A 56 -1.04 23.71 -18.78
N ALA A 57 0.23 23.35 -18.58
CA ALA A 57 0.62 22.47 -17.49
C ALA A 57 0.61 23.23 -16.16
N GLY A 58 -0.14 22.71 -15.18
CA GLY A 58 -0.28 23.31 -13.86
C GLY A 58 -1.28 24.48 -13.82
N VAL A 59 -1.60 24.93 -12.61
CA VAL A 59 -2.54 26.02 -12.35
C VAL A 59 -1.86 27.05 -11.45
N ASP A 60 -1.44 28.17 -12.04
CA ASP A 60 -0.76 29.29 -11.38
C ASP A 60 -1.64 30.55 -11.25
N ASN A 61 -2.95 30.42 -11.47
CA ASN A 61 -3.92 31.50 -11.30
C ASN A 61 -3.76 32.16 -9.92
N PRO A 62 -3.65 33.51 -9.84
CA PRO A 62 -3.38 34.20 -8.59
C PRO A 62 -4.38 33.90 -7.48
N TYR A 63 -5.66 33.70 -7.82
CA TYR A 63 -6.76 33.50 -6.88
C TYR A 63 -7.22 32.05 -6.76
N PHE A 64 -6.62 31.14 -7.51
CA PHE A 64 -6.86 29.70 -7.41
C PHE A 64 -5.58 28.90 -7.73
N PRO A 65 -4.47 29.13 -7.01
CA PRO A 65 -3.22 28.43 -7.30
C PRO A 65 -3.31 26.98 -6.83
N LEU A 66 -2.92 26.04 -7.69
CA LEU A 66 -2.84 24.61 -7.39
C LEU A 66 -1.41 24.13 -7.61
N THR A 67 -0.48 24.71 -6.84
CA THR A 67 0.90 24.25 -6.81
C THR A 67 0.97 22.89 -6.10
N PRO A 68 1.47 21.83 -6.74
CA PRO A 68 1.64 20.52 -6.11
C PRO A 68 2.37 20.57 -4.77
N GLY A 69 1.93 19.76 -3.81
CA GLY A 69 2.45 19.74 -2.45
C GLY A 69 1.91 20.83 -1.53
N SER A 70 1.07 21.75 -2.03
CA SER A 70 0.40 22.72 -1.16
C SER A 70 -0.64 22.02 -0.28
N THR A 71 -0.75 22.43 0.99
CA THR A 71 -1.77 21.95 1.92
C THR A 71 -2.55 23.10 2.56
N LYS A 72 -3.81 22.86 2.94
CA LYS A 72 -4.64 23.81 3.69
C LYS A 72 -5.53 23.08 4.68
N VAL A 73 -5.88 23.77 5.74
CA VAL A 73 -6.91 23.34 6.69
C VAL A 73 -7.97 24.43 6.81
N LEU A 74 -9.23 24.08 6.56
CA LEU A 74 -10.39 24.93 6.86
C LEU A 74 -11.22 24.30 7.97
N GLU A 75 -11.73 25.12 8.88
CA GLU A 75 -12.61 24.66 9.95
C GLU A 75 -13.85 25.55 10.08
N GLY A 76 -14.97 24.91 10.45
CA GLY A 76 -16.24 25.59 10.74
C GLY A 76 -17.11 24.76 11.69
N MET A 77 -17.85 25.43 12.57
CA MET A 77 -18.77 24.76 13.48
C MET A 77 -20.15 24.65 12.84
N THR A 78 -20.56 23.44 12.49
CA THR A 78 -21.88 23.14 11.93
C THR A 78 -22.86 22.70 13.02
N GLU A 79 -24.10 22.35 12.63
CA GLU A 79 -25.04 21.74 13.58
C GLU A 79 -24.68 20.31 13.98
N ASN A 80 -23.79 19.65 13.20
CA ASN A 80 -23.41 18.25 13.38
C ASN A 80 -22.08 18.08 14.11
N GLY A 81 -21.32 19.16 14.31
CA GLY A 81 -20.03 19.13 14.99
C GLY A 81 -19.05 20.13 14.40
N LEU A 82 -17.80 20.03 14.84
CA LEU A 82 -16.68 20.70 14.18
C LEU A 82 -16.41 19.99 12.87
N GLU A 83 -16.59 20.69 11.76
CA GLU A 83 -16.16 20.23 10.45
C GLU A 83 -14.74 20.73 10.16
N HIS A 84 -13.86 19.78 9.87
CA HIS A 84 -12.43 19.99 9.59
C HIS A 84 -12.14 19.44 8.20
N ILE A 85 -11.60 20.30 7.33
CA ILE A 85 -11.33 19.98 5.92
C ILE A 85 -9.83 20.10 5.68
N GLU A 86 -9.21 19.00 5.29
CA GLU A 86 -7.84 18.97 4.80
C GLU A 86 -7.85 19.03 3.28
N ILE A 87 -7.14 20.00 2.71
CA ILE A 87 -6.97 20.14 1.25
C ILE A 87 -5.51 19.88 0.91
N LYS A 88 -5.26 19.03 -0.08
CA LYS A 88 -3.92 18.73 -0.60
C LYS A 88 -3.89 18.81 -2.12
N ILE A 89 -2.92 19.54 -2.67
CA ILE A 89 -2.66 19.52 -4.11
C ILE A 89 -1.66 18.40 -4.41
N LEU A 90 -2.06 17.46 -5.26
CA LEU A 90 -1.27 16.29 -5.57
C LEU A 90 -0.21 16.57 -6.64
N LEU A 91 0.83 15.73 -6.69
CA LEU A 91 1.81 15.76 -7.78
C LEU A 91 1.27 15.03 -9.01
N GLU A 92 0.40 14.05 -8.80
CA GLU A 92 -0.31 13.34 -9.84
C GLU A 92 -1.25 14.27 -10.63
N THR A 93 -1.48 13.90 -11.89
CA THR A 93 -2.43 14.59 -12.78
C THR A 93 -3.45 13.59 -13.33
N ARG A 94 -4.62 14.07 -13.73
CA ARG A 94 -5.70 13.27 -14.32
C ARG A 94 -6.01 13.77 -15.72
N GLU A 95 -6.04 12.88 -16.72
CA GLU A 95 -6.55 13.25 -18.05
C GLU A 95 -8.08 13.27 -18.07
N VAL A 96 -8.68 14.42 -18.37
CA VAL A 96 -10.13 14.58 -18.57
C VAL A 96 -10.37 15.31 -19.90
N MET A 97 -11.16 14.72 -20.81
CA MET A 97 -11.36 15.24 -22.18
C MET A 97 -10.03 15.50 -22.95
N GLY A 98 -8.96 14.77 -22.64
CA GLY A 98 -7.62 14.98 -23.20
C GLY A 98 -6.82 16.13 -22.56
N ILE A 99 -7.36 16.79 -21.53
CA ILE A 99 -6.71 17.86 -20.76
C ILE A 99 -6.04 17.24 -19.53
N GLN A 100 -4.75 17.51 -19.33
CA GLN A 100 -4.05 17.14 -18.09
C GLN A 100 -4.46 18.08 -16.94
N ALA A 101 -5.30 17.57 -16.04
CA ALA A 101 -5.81 18.28 -14.89
C ALA A 101 -4.90 18.09 -13.67
N THR A 102 -4.71 19.15 -12.89
CA THR A 102 -4.16 19.08 -11.53
C THR A 102 -5.21 18.51 -10.59
N ILE A 103 -4.79 17.55 -9.76
CA ILE A 103 -5.69 16.93 -8.77
C ILE A 103 -5.58 17.68 -7.44
N ARG A 104 -6.72 18.08 -6.90
CA ARG A 104 -6.88 18.54 -5.51
C ARG A 104 -7.64 17.46 -4.75
N GLN A 105 -7.08 17.00 -3.64
CA GLN A 105 -7.76 16.11 -2.72
C GLN A 105 -8.33 16.91 -1.55
N ASP A 106 -9.62 16.72 -1.29
CA ASP A 106 -10.34 17.28 -0.15
C ASP A 106 -10.80 16.14 0.76
N THR A 107 -10.36 16.15 2.02
CA THR A 107 -10.74 15.15 3.01
C THR A 107 -11.47 15.84 4.16
N VAL A 108 -12.72 15.43 4.40
CA VAL A 108 -13.64 16.09 5.33
C VAL A 108 -13.90 15.21 6.55
N TYR A 109 -13.81 15.83 7.73
CA TYR A 109 -14.07 15.21 9.02
C TYR A 109 -15.14 15.96 9.80
N ILE A 110 -16.03 15.23 10.49
CA ILE A 110 -16.96 15.78 11.49
C ILE A 110 -16.57 15.22 12.86
N ASP A 111 -16.22 16.11 13.81
CA ASP A 111 -15.73 15.75 15.15
C ASP A 111 -14.60 14.68 15.11
N GLY A 112 -13.77 14.74 14.07
CA GLY A 112 -12.64 13.83 13.82
C GLY A 112 -12.99 12.52 13.11
N ALA A 113 -14.25 12.28 12.75
CA ALA A 113 -14.66 11.13 11.94
C ALA A 113 -14.67 11.49 10.45
N LEU A 114 -14.01 10.68 9.61
CA LEU A 114 -14.02 10.84 8.15
C LEU A 114 -15.45 10.70 7.63
N VAL A 115 -15.89 11.69 6.85
CA VAL A 115 -17.22 11.70 6.20
C VAL A 115 -17.13 11.80 4.69
N GLU A 116 -16.05 12.35 4.14
CA GLU A 116 -15.87 12.49 2.69
C GLU A 116 -14.38 12.49 2.33
N ASP A 117 -14.04 11.88 1.20
CA ASP A 117 -12.74 12.01 0.52
C ASP A 117 -12.98 12.20 -0.98
N THR A 118 -12.55 13.34 -1.51
CA THR A 118 -12.90 13.79 -2.87
C THR A 118 -11.65 14.17 -3.65
N PHE A 119 -11.56 13.73 -4.91
CA PHE A 119 -10.53 14.17 -5.86
C PHE A 119 -11.12 15.07 -6.93
N ASP A 120 -10.87 16.38 -6.81
CA ASP A 120 -11.26 17.40 -7.79
C ASP A 120 -10.22 17.51 -8.92
N TRP A 121 -10.68 17.70 -10.15
CA TRP A 121 -9.80 17.88 -11.32
C TRP A 121 -9.92 19.28 -11.91
N PHE A 122 -8.85 20.06 -11.84
CA PHE A 122 -8.80 21.43 -12.36
C PHE A 122 -7.76 21.60 -13.45
N ALA A 123 -8.02 22.46 -14.43
CA ALA A 123 -7.04 22.81 -15.44
C ALA A 123 -7.08 24.30 -15.78
N GLN A 124 -5.92 24.88 -16.09
CA GLN A 124 -5.83 26.28 -16.48
C GLN A 124 -5.70 26.43 -18.00
N ASP A 125 -6.50 27.30 -18.58
CA ASP A 125 -6.37 27.65 -20.00
C ASP A 125 -5.22 28.64 -20.24
N LYS A 126 -4.84 28.84 -21.50
CA LYS A 126 -3.80 29.80 -21.90
C LYS A 126 -4.16 31.27 -21.64
N ALA A 127 -5.44 31.57 -21.38
CA ALA A 127 -5.87 32.90 -20.97
C ALA A 127 -5.72 33.10 -19.45
N GLY A 128 -5.51 32.03 -18.68
CA GLY A 128 -5.33 32.03 -17.24
C GLY A 128 -6.60 31.71 -16.44
N ASN A 129 -7.70 31.32 -17.10
CA ASN A 129 -8.91 30.89 -16.39
C ASN A 129 -8.73 29.46 -15.91
N VAL A 130 -9.23 29.18 -14.72
CA VAL A 130 -9.24 27.84 -14.13
C VAL A 130 -10.60 27.21 -14.37
N TRP A 131 -10.57 26.01 -14.94
CA TRP A 131 -11.73 25.20 -15.28
C TRP A 131 -11.84 24.05 -14.30
N TYR A 132 -13.06 23.76 -13.88
CA TYR A 132 -13.38 22.58 -13.08
C TYR A 132 -13.90 21.49 -14.02
N LEU A 133 -13.20 20.35 -14.06
CA LEU A 133 -13.41 19.30 -15.06
C LEU A 133 -14.16 18.09 -14.50
N GLY A 134 -14.35 18.00 -13.19
CA GLY A 134 -15.05 16.90 -12.54
C GLY A 134 -14.44 16.53 -11.20
N GLU A 135 -15.08 15.58 -10.54
CA GLU A 135 -14.71 15.07 -9.23
C GLU A 135 -15.02 13.57 -9.09
N ASP A 136 -14.20 12.88 -8.30
CA ASP A 136 -14.50 11.55 -7.76
C ASP A 136 -14.71 11.64 -6.25
N VAL A 137 -15.94 11.44 -5.81
CA VAL A 137 -16.39 11.59 -4.42
C VAL A 137 -16.52 10.21 -3.76
N LYS A 138 -16.10 10.12 -2.50
CA LYS A 138 -16.31 8.95 -1.62
C LYS A 138 -16.92 9.40 -0.30
N ASN A 139 -18.17 9.01 -0.05
CA ASN A 139 -18.89 9.35 1.18
C ASN A 139 -18.78 8.22 2.20
N TYR A 140 -18.61 8.58 3.48
CA TYR A 140 -18.40 7.64 4.56
C TYR A 140 -19.41 7.84 5.70
N GLU A 141 -19.93 6.73 6.25
CA GLU A 141 -20.67 6.72 7.51
C GLU A 141 -20.08 5.64 8.42
N ASN A 142 -19.75 6.02 9.67
CA ASN A 142 -19.16 5.10 10.66
C ASN A 142 -17.89 4.38 10.16
N GLY A 143 -17.08 5.06 9.33
CA GLY A 143 -15.86 4.51 8.73
C GLY A 143 -16.08 3.55 7.57
N GLN A 144 -17.32 3.39 7.07
CA GLN A 144 -17.64 2.57 5.90
C GLN A 144 -18.02 3.46 4.72
N LEU A 145 -17.51 3.13 3.53
CA LEU A 145 -17.93 3.77 2.28
C LEU A 145 -19.41 3.48 2.05
N THR A 146 -20.21 4.54 1.87
CA THR A 146 -21.66 4.43 1.67
C THR A 146 -22.03 4.56 0.20
N ASP A 147 -21.52 5.59 -0.48
CA ASP A 147 -21.74 5.85 -1.89
C ASP A 147 -20.68 6.81 -2.47
N SER A 148 -20.83 7.13 -3.75
CA SER A 148 -20.03 8.09 -4.50
C SER A 148 -20.91 9.20 -5.11
N ALA A 149 -22.03 9.50 -4.47
CA ALA A 149 -22.92 10.57 -4.92
C ALA A 149 -22.14 11.88 -4.95
N GLY A 150 -22.25 12.59 -6.07
CA GLY A 150 -21.45 13.79 -6.35
C GLY A 150 -20.42 13.62 -7.44
N SER A 151 -20.00 12.39 -7.74
CA SER A 151 -18.99 12.18 -8.78
C SER A 151 -19.52 12.52 -10.17
N TRP A 152 -18.78 13.31 -10.94
CA TRP A 152 -19.04 13.60 -12.34
C TRP A 152 -17.74 13.88 -13.10
N GLU A 153 -17.73 13.64 -14.41
CA GLU A 153 -16.56 13.90 -15.26
C GLU A 153 -17.00 14.60 -16.55
N ALA A 154 -16.38 15.74 -16.86
CA ALA A 154 -16.63 16.46 -18.09
C ALA A 154 -16.42 15.57 -19.33
N GLY A 155 -17.33 15.65 -20.29
CA GLY A 155 -17.31 14.81 -21.50
C GLY A 155 -17.95 13.42 -21.32
N VAL A 156 -18.31 13.03 -20.09
CA VAL A 156 -19.08 11.83 -19.79
C VAL A 156 -20.55 12.19 -19.60
N ASP A 157 -21.46 11.40 -20.17
CA ASP A 157 -22.92 11.51 -20.02
C ASP A 157 -23.54 12.91 -20.27
N GLY A 158 -22.80 13.78 -20.98
CA GLY A 158 -23.22 15.14 -21.32
C GLY A 158 -22.82 16.21 -20.31
N ALA A 159 -22.04 15.86 -19.28
CA ALA A 159 -21.44 16.82 -18.36
C ALA A 159 -20.43 17.73 -19.10
N LEU A 160 -20.44 19.01 -18.76
CA LEU A 160 -19.56 20.04 -19.31
C LEU A 160 -18.81 20.73 -18.17
N PRO A 161 -17.54 21.12 -18.39
CA PRO A 161 -16.77 21.85 -17.39
C PRO A 161 -17.25 23.30 -17.30
N GLY A 162 -17.10 23.90 -16.11
CA GLY A 162 -17.32 25.32 -15.88
C GLY A 162 -16.05 26.05 -15.44
N VAL A 163 -16.11 27.38 -15.36
CA VAL A 163 -15.00 28.20 -14.87
C VAL A 163 -15.11 28.28 -13.36
N ILE A 164 -14.11 27.80 -12.61
CA ILE A 164 -14.06 27.97 -11.15
C ILE A 164 -13.52 29.36 -10.77
N MET A 165 -12.56 29.87 -11.55
CA MET A 165 -11.94 31.18 -11.32
C MET A 165 -11.41 31.80 -12.61
N TYR A 166 -11.74 33.07 -12.85
CA TYR A 166 -11.23 33.83 -13.99
C TYR A 166 -9.75 34.25 -13.82
N ALA A 167 -9.08 34.49 -14.94
CA ALA A 167 -7.72 35.04 -14.96
C ALA A 167 -7.64 36.46 -14.35
N ASP A 168 -8.65 37.29 -14.64
CA ASP A 168 -8.81 38.65 -14.10
C ASP A 168 -10.23 38.81 -13.50
N PRO A 169 -10.43 38.37 -12.25
CA PRO A 169 -11.76 38.45 -11.61
C PRO A 169 -12.36 39.85 -11.65
N ALA A 170 -11.56 40.92 -11.52
CA ALA A 170 -12.09 42.29 -11.50
C ALA A 170 -12.83 42.69 -12.79
N ALA A 171 -12.53 42.04 -13.93
CA ALA A 171 -13.21 42.27 -15.20
C ALA A 171 -14.61 41.62 -15.29
N HIS A 172 -14.93 40.70 -14.37
CA HIS A 172 -16.12 39.85 -14.38
C HIS A 172 -17.08 40.15 -13.20
N ILE A 173 -16.93 41.29 -12.52
CA ILE A 173 -17.86 41.70 -11.45
C ILE A 173 -19.30 41.76 -11.99
N ASP A 174 -20.23 41.24 -11.19
CA ASP A 174 -21.66 41.04 -11.47
C ASP A 174 -21.97 39.95 -12.53
N GLU A 175 -20.95 39.30 -13.10
CA GLU A 175 -21.14 38.18 -14.03
C GLU A 175 -21.48 36.89 -13.28
N THR A 176 -22.53 36.21 -13.74
CA THR A 176 -22.92 34.86 -13.27
C THR A 176 -22.44 33.82 -14.27
N TYR A 177 -21.83 32.75 -13.77
CA TYR A 177 -21.24 31.69 -14.57
C TYR A 177 -21.44 30.33 -13.90
N TYR A 178 -21.41 29.26 -14.71
CA TYR A 178 -21.38 27.89 -14.20
C TYR A 178 -19.95 27.54 -13.79
N GLN A 179 -19.83 26.93 -12.60
CA GLN A 179 -18.64 26.23 -12.15
C GLN A 179 -18.70 24.76 -12.60
N GLU A 180 -19.92 24.21 -12.71
CA GLU A 180 -20.20 22.84 -13.14
C GLU A 180 -21.48 22.82 -13.98
N TYR A 181 -21.58 21.89 -14.93
CA TYR A 181 -22.82 21.73 -15.70
C TYR A 181 -23.07 20.27 -16.10
N TYR A 182 -23.94 19.60 -15.36
CA TYR A 182 -24.48 18.29 -15.59
C TYR A 182 -25.91 18.25 -15.06
N VAL A 183 -26.87 18.45 -15.96
CA VAL A 183 -28.27 18.70 -15.61
C VAL A 183 -28.85 17.66 -14.65
N GLY A 184 -29.34 18.12 -13.50
CA GLY A 184 -29.97 17.29 -12.48
C GLY A 184 -29.01 16.54 -11.56
N GLU A 185 -27.70 16.63 -11.82
CA GLU A 185 -26.67 15.92 -11.07
C GLU A 185 -25.65 16.92 -10.47
N ALA A 186 -25.07 17.84 -11.26
CA ALA A 186 -24.07 18.83 -10.86
C ALA A 186 -24.28 20.18 -11.57
N GLU A 187 -24.71 21.24 -10.89
CA GLU A 187 -25.09 22.51 -11.55
C GLU A 187 -24.63 23.75 -10.77
N ASP A 188 -23.49 23.66 -10.10
CA ASP A 188 -22.95 24.76 -9.30
C ASP A 188 -22.64 25.99 -10.16
N ALA A 189 -23.04 27.14 -9.64
CA ALA A 189 -22.89 28.43 -10.28
C ALA A 189 -22.42 29.48 -9.29
N ALA A 190 -21.69 30.46 -9.80
CA ALA A 190 -21.23 31.58 -9.01
C ALA A 190 -21.52 32.91 -9.71
N GLN A 191 -21.73 33.96 -8.92
CA GLN A 191 -21.65 35.34 -9.36
C GLN A 191 -20.45 36.01 -8.70
N LEU A 192 -19.62 36.68 -9.50
CA LEU A 192 -18.50 37.43 -8.94
C LEU A 192 -19.00 38.76 -8.33
N LEU A 193 -18.75 38.99 -7.05
CA LEU A 193 -19.26 40.16 -6.34
C LEU A 193 -18.21 41.26 -6.15
N SER A 194 -16.96 40.87 -5.90
CA SER A 194 -15.88 41.82 -5.55
C SER A 194 -14.51 41.21 -5.84
N ALA A 195 -13.52 42.07 -6.04
CA ALA A 195 -12.10 41.70 -6.21
C ALA A 195 -11.18 42.57 -5.33
N ASN A 196 -11.73 43.26 -4.33
CA ASN A 196 -11.01 44.20 -3.48
C ASN A 196 -11.39 44.12 -1.99
N GLU A 197 -11.89 42.98 -1.54
CA GLU A 197 -12.24 42.78 -0.13
C GLU A 197 -10.97 42.69 0.75
N SER A 198 -11.15 42.95 2.05
CA SER A 198 -10.16 42.68 3.09
C SER A 198 -10.74 41.65 4.07
N VAL A 199 -10.06 40.52 4.26
CA VAL A 199 -10.55 39.40 5.09
C VAL A 199 -9.50 39.03 6.12
N THR A 200 -9.91 38.89 7.38
CA THR A 200 -9.07 38.34 8.45
C THR A 200 -9.67 37.01 8.92
N VAL A 201 -8.82 36.00 9.02
CA VAL A 201 -9.09 34.63 9.50
C VAL A 201 -7.94 34.17 10.40
N THR A 202 -8.04 32.97 10.98
CA THR A 202 -6.99 32.44 11.87
C THR A 202 -5.60 32.40 11.21
N ALA A 203 -5.50 32.00 9.95
CA ALA A 203 -4.22 31.98 9.21
C ALA A 203 -3.61 33.38 8.94
N GLY A 204 -4.37 34.47 9.08
CA GLY A 204 -3.89 35.84 8.88
C GLY A 204 -4.89 36.80 8.25
N SER A 205 -4.38 37.97 7.83
CA SER A 205 -5.15 39.01 7.14
C SER A 205 -4.75 39.12 5.67
N PHE A 206 -5.74 39.15 4.79
CA PHE A 206 -5.59 39.18 3.35
C PHE A 206 -6.28 40.41 2.76
N GLU A 207 -5.68 40.97 1.71
CA GLU A 207 -6.14 42.15 0.98
C GLU A 207 -6.33 41.81 -0.50
N ASN A 208 -7.13 42.60 -1.22
CA ASN A 208 -7.51 42.35 -2.62
C ASN A 208 -8.17 40.98 -2.82
N VAL A 209 -9.01 40.59 -1.87
CA VAL A 209 -9.69 39.29 -1.85
C VAL A 209 -10.87 39.31 -2.82
N VAL A 210 -10.95 38.26 -3.63
CA VAL A 210 -12.09 38.01 -4.52
C VAL A 210 -13.23 37.42 -3.70
N LYS A 211 -14.43 37.92 -3.92
CA LYS A 211 -15.65 37.42 -3.29
C LYS A 211 -16.63 36.99 -4.36
N THR A 212 -17.16 35.79 -4.20
CA THR A 212 -18.22 35.24 -5.05
C THR A 212 -19.48 34.99 -4.24
N PHE A 213 -20.60 34.90 -4.94
CA PHE A 213 -21.87 34.37 -4.46
C PHE A 213 -22.10 33.03 -5.13
N ASP A 214 -22.03 31.95 -4.39
CA ASP A 214 -22.07 30.58 -4.91
C ASP A 214 -23.43 29.97 -4.57
N PHE A 215 -24.04 29.30 -5.54
CA PHE A 215 -25.37 28.71 -5.43
C PHE A 215 -25.59 27.60 -6.46
N THR A 216 -26.63 26.79 -6.25
CA THR A 216 -27.02 25.75 -7.21
C THR A 216 -28.54 25.73 -7.40
N PRO A 217 -29.05 25.47 -8.63
CA PRO A 217 -30.47 25.25 -8.85
C PRO A 217 -30.99 23.95 -8.21
N LEU A 218 -30.09 23.01 -7.88
CA LEU A 218 -30.44 21.71 -7.30
C LEU A 218 -30.85 21.82 -5.82
N ASP A 219 -30.23 22.75 -5.09
CA ASP A 219 -30.57 23.09 -3.72
C ASP A 219 -30.70 24.60 -3.51
N PRO A 220 -31.94 25.14 -3.49
CA PRO A 220 -32.19 26.56 -3.24
C PRO A 220 -31.75 27.07 -1.85
N GLY A 221 -31.42 26.17 -0.92
CA GLY A 221 -30.86 26.49 0.39
C GLY A 221 -29.33 26.63 0.41
N SER A 222 -28.64 26.15 -0.63
CA SER A 222 -27.20 26.27 -0.77
C SER A 222 -26.86 27.65 -1.33
N LEU A 223 -26.61 28.60 -0.43
CA LEU A 223 -26.27 29.98 -0.75
C LEU A 223 -25.05 30.40 0.05
N GLU A 224 -23.94 30.70 -0.61
CA GLU A 224 -22.68 30.98 0.06
C GLU A 224 -22.00 32.24 -0.46
N HIS A 225 -21.20 32.87 0.41
CA HIS A 225 -20.12 33.74 -0.05
C HIS A 225 -18.78 33.03 0.14
N LYS A 226 -18.04 32.81 -0.95
CA LYS A 226 -16.66 32.32 -0.89
C LYS A 226 -15.68 33.47 -1.11
N TYR A 227 -14.54 33.42 -0.42
CA TYR A 227 -13.52 34.47 -0.42
C TYR A 227 -12.17 33.88 -0.79
N TYR A 228 -11.52 34.42 -1.82
CA TYR A 228 -10.28 33.92 -2.38
C TYR A 228 -9.15 34.96 -2.29
N ALA A 229 -8.04 34.61 -1.63
CA ALA A 229 -6.88 35.48 -1.50
C ALA A 229 -5.78 35.11 -2.50
N ALA A 230 -5.04 36.12 -2.97
CA ALA A 230 -3.94 35.91 -3.90
C ALA A 230 -2.84 35.02 -3.30
N GLY A 231 -2.38 34.03 -4.06
CA GLY A 231 -1.35 33.06 -3.65
C GLY A 231 -1.84 31.97 -2.70
N VAL A 232 -3.09 32.04 -2.24
CA VAL A 232 -3.68 31.08 -1.29
C VAL A 232 -4.89 30.39 -1.89
N GLY A 233 -5.76 31.08 -2.62
CA GLY A 233 -7.07 30.55 -3.01
C GLY A 233 -8.11 30.78 -1.92
N VAL A 234 -9.04 29.84 -1.73
CA VAL A 234 -10.12 30.00 -0.73
C VAL A 234 -9.55 30.19 0.69
N VAL A 235 -9.99 31.26 1.36
CA VAL A 235 -9.59 31.61 2.73
C VAL A 235 -10.77 31.65 3.70
N LYS A 236 -12.00 31.80 3.19
CA LYS A 236 -13.21 31.88 4.00
C LYS A 236 -14.43 31.53 3.17
N ASN A 237 -15.38 30.81 3.75
CA ASN A 237 -16.72 30.58 3.22
C ASN A 237 -17.76 30.98 4.26
N VAL A 238 -18.89 31.55 3.82
CA VAL A 238 -20.00 31.93 4.71
C VAL A 238 -21.28 31.39 4.12
N ASN A 239 -21.89 30.41 4.78
CA ASN A 239 -23.21 29.94 4.43
C ASN A 239 -24.24 30.99 4.86
N LEU A 240 -25.01 31.51 3.90
CA LEU A 240 -25.91 32.64 4.12
C LEU A 240 -27.23 32.24 4.78
N VAL A 241 -27.56 30.95 4.77
CA VAL A 241 -28.76 30.40 5.41
C VAL A 241 -28.50 30.05 6.86
N THR A 242 -27.43 29.30 7.13
CA THR A 242 -27.09 28.83 8.49
C THR A 242 -26.26 29.83 9.27
N GLY A 243 -25.54 30.73 8.58
CA GLY A 243 -24.58 31.65 9.17
C GLY A 243 -23.25 30.99 9.57
N VAL A 244 -23.08 29.70 9.26
CA VAL A 244 -21.82 28.98 9.51
C VAL A 244 -20.71 29.62 8.69
N ILE A 245 -19.56 29.79 9.34
CA ILE A 245 -18.36 30.35 8.73
C ILE A 245 -17.29 29.27 8.75
N PHE A 246 -16.74 28.98 7.57
CA PHE A 246 -15.50 28.24 7.42
C PHE A 246 -14.38 29.23 7.22
N GLU A 247 -13.30 29.07 7.96
CA GLU A 247 -12.12 29.91 7.82
C GLU A 247 -10.84 29.10 7.73
N LEU A 248 -9.87 29.65 6.99
CA LEU A 248 -8.55 29.05 6.87
C LEU A 248 -7.80 29.13 8.20
N ILE A 249 -7.42 27.97 8.71
CA ILE A 249 -6.68 27.81 9.96
C ILE A 249 -5.17 27.87 9.68
N GLU A 250 -4.73 27.07 8.71
CA GLU A 250 -3.33 27.04 8.27
C GLU A 250 -3.22 26.67 6.78
N TYR A 251 -2.10 27.05 6.18
CA TYR A 251 -1.75 26.65 4.83
C TYR A 251 -0.24 26.58 4.66
N THR A 252 0.19 25.70 3.76
CA THR A 252 1.54 25.67 3.23
C THR A 252 1.50 25.77 1.71
N THR A 253 2.36 26.61 1.15
CA THR A 253 2.52 26.68 -0.31
C THR A 253 3.60 25.69 -0.71
N GLY A 254 3.30 24.80 -1.65
CA GLY A 254 4.32 23.95 -2.27
C GLY A 254 5.38 24.81 -2.97
N GLU A 255 6.61 24.30 -3.10
CA GLU A 255 7.58 24.95 -3.97
C GLU A 255 7.15 24.77 -5.43
N ALA A 256 7.23 25.83 -6.24
CA ALA A 256 7.08 25.73 -7.69
C ALA A 256 8.30 25.00 -8.27
N VAL A 257 8.36 23.69 -8.04
CA VAL A 257 9.37 22.84 -8.64
C VAL A 257 8.91 22.58 -10.06
N SER A 258 9.67 23.02 -11.06
CA SER A 258 9.73 22.23 -12.28
C SER A 258 10.24 20.87 -11.82
N ALA A 259 9.32 19.93 -11.60
CA ALA A 259 9.63 18.60 -11.10
C ALA A 259 10.81 18.06 -11.92
N GLU A 260 11.96 17.88 -11.26
CA GLU A 260 13.13 17.34 -11.95
C GLU A 260 12.73 15.94 -12.44
N LEU A 261 12.87 15.68 -13.73
CA LEU A 261 12.51 14.36 -14.27
C LEU A 261 13.65 13.38 -13.99
N LEU A 262 13.29 12.16 -13.62
CA LEU A 262 14.24 11.06 -13.56
C LEU A 262 14.75 10.73 -14.97
N PRO A 263 16.07 10.52 -15.15
CA PRO A 263 16.62 10.03 -16.40
C PRO A 263 15.99 8.68 -16.76
N GLN A 264 15.20 8.62 -17.84
CA GLN A 264 14.57 7.39 -18.30
C GLN A 264 15.44 6.68 -19.36
N PRO A 265 15.49 5.33 -19.34
CA PRO A 265 16.15 4.57 -20.40
C PRO A 265 15.39 4.75 -21.73
N THR A 266 16.11 4.70 -22.85
CA THR A 266 15.55 4.89 -24.21
C THR A 266 15.65 3.66 -25.10
N SER A 267 16.23 2.56 -24.60
CA SER A 267 16.46 1.33 -25.34
C SER A 267 16.66 0.14 -24.39
N GLY A 268 16.63 -1.08 -24.93
CA GLY A 268 16.81 -2.31 -24.13
C GLY A 268 15.50 -2.90 -23.62
N PHE A 269 14.36 -2.36 -24.03
CA PHE A 269 13.04 -2.83 -23.63
C PHE A 269 12.72 -4.24 -24.14
N PRO A 270 11.73 -4.92 -23.52
CA PRO A 270 11.29 -6.25 -23.94
C PRO A 270 10.87 -6.32 -25.42
N PRO A 271 10.98 -7.47 -26.08
CA PRO A 271 10.57 -7.61 -27.48
C PRO A 271 9.09 -7.23 -27.70
N GLY A 272 8.85 -6.28 -28.60
CA GLY A 272 7.50 -5.84 -28.96
C GLY A 272 6.87 -4.83 -27.98
N PHE A 273 7.57 -4.47 -26.91
CA PHE A 273 7.14 -3.42 -25.98
C PHE A 273 7.25 -2.04 -26.60
N VAL A 274 6.24 -1.20 -26.38
CA VAL A 274 6.20 0.21 -26.82
C VAL A 274 5.95 1.07 -25.58
N PRO A 275 6.93 1.87 -25.13
CA PRO A 275 6.76 2.72 -23.96
C PRO A 275 5.63 3.73 -24.15
N ASN A 276 4.76 3.84 -23.14
CA ASN A 276 3.78 4.90 -23.05
C ASN A 276 4.21 5.88 -21.95
N GLU A 277 4.89 6.96 -22.32
CA GLU A 277 5.45 7.90 -21.34
C GLU A 277 4.41 8.92 -20.81
N ALA A 278 3.24 9.05 -21.44
CA ALA A 278 2.22 10.04 -21.05
C ALA A 278 1.50 9.65 -19.74
N ASP A 279 1.30 8.35 -19.53
CA ASP A 279 0.54 7.81 -18.39
C ASP A 279 1.44 7.34 -17.24
N ARG A 280 2.74 7.66 -17.31
CA ARG A 280 3.75 7.25 -16.33
C ARG A 280 3.72 8.15 -15.09
N VAL A 281 3.62 7.55 -13.91
CA VAL A 281 3.59 8.27 -12.62
C VAL A 281 4.91 8.26 -11.86
N ASP A 282 5.93 7.58 -12.39
CA ASP A 282 7.26 7.37 -11.79
C ASP A 282 8.38 8.12 -12.52
N ILE A 283 8.03 9.16 -13.28
CA ILE A 283 8.99 9.98 -14.05
C ILE A 283 9.52 11.18 -13.27
N VAL A 284 8.87 11.55 -12.16
CA VAL A 284 9.29 12.67 -11.32
C VAL A 284 10.31 12.20 -10.30
N LYS A 285 11.39 12.99 -10.14
CA LYS A 285 12.43 12.75 -9.13
C LYS A 285 11.82 12.82 -7.72
N PRO A 286 11.91 11.75 -6.92
CA PRO A 286 11.43 11.75 -5.54
C PRO A 286 12.37 12.51 -4.59
N THR A 287 11.82 12.97 -3.47
CA THR A 287 12.57 13.49 -2.31
C THR A 287 12.41 12.54 -1.11
N PHE A 288 13.44 12.47 -0.28
CA PHE A 288 13.53 11.51 0.82
C PHE A 288 13.99 12.18 2.11
N SER A 289 13.04 12.62 2.93
CA SER A 289 13.30 13.22 4.24
C SER A 289 13.22 12.20 5.38
N ASN A 290 12.36 11.19 5.25
CA ASN A 290 12.23 10.07 6.21
C ASN A 290 12.10 8.70 5.50
N PRO A 291 13.08 8.31 4.68
CA PRO A 291 12.93 7.22 3.70
C PRO A 291 12.70 5.84 4.29
N THR A 292 13.10 5.61 5.54
CA THR A 292 13.06 4.29 6.19
C THR A 292 11.72 3.99 6.89
N SER A 293 10.82 4.97 6.96
CA SER A 293 9.45 4.81 7.45
C SER A 293 8.51 4.49 6.29
N ILE A 294 8.46 3.21 5.89
CA ILE A 294 7.67 2.75 4.75
C ILE A 294 6.29 2.26 5.22
N THR A 295 5.33 3.18 5.23
CA THR A 295 3.95 3.03 5.73
C THR A 295 2.91 3.15 4.63
N ASN A 296 3.32 3.05 3.35
CA ASN A 296 2.37 3.01 2.24
C ASN A 296 1.40 1.83 2.45
N PRO A 297 0.07 2.05 2.43
CA PRO A 297 -0.90 1.01 2.81
C PRO A 297 -0.82 -0.23 1.93
N LEU A 298 -0.42 -0.08 0.66
CA LEU A 298 -0.30 -1.16 -0.32
C LEU A 298 1.12 -1.72 -0.43
N PHE A 299 2.07 -1.23 0.37
CA PHE A 299 3.41 -1.79 0.51
C PHE A 299 4.03 -1.45 1.89
N PRO A 300 3.41 -1.83 3.03
CA PRO A 300 3.74 -1.31 4.35
C PRO A 300 4.87 -2.11 5.02
N ILE A 301 6.04 -2.18 4.38
CA ILE A 301 7.11 -3.08 4.87
C ILE A 301 7.64 -2.68 6.26
N SER A 302 7.52 -1.41 6.68
CA SER A 302 7.92 -1.02 8.04
C SER A 302 6.95 -1.51 9.12
N GLU A 303 5.76 -1.96 8.72
CA GLU A 303 4.72 -2.48 9.60
C GLU A 303 4.60 -4.01 9.51
N THR A 304 5.40 -4.66 8.65
CA THR A 304 5.39 -6.11 8.43
C THR A 304 6.72 -6.74 8.87
N ASP A 305 6.67 -7.62 9.87
CA ASP A 305 7.85 -8.32 10.39
C ASP A 305 8.25 -9.48 9.48
N GLN A 306 7.27 -10.29 9.06
CA GLN A 306 7.44 -11.40 8.13
C GLN A 306 6.12 -11.70 7.40
N LEU A 307 6.22 -11.95 6.10
CA LEU A 307 5.13 -12.42 5.26
C LEU A 307 5.54 -13.71 4.56
N ILE A 308 4.64 -14.70 4.54
CA ILE A 308 4.83 -16.00 3.90
C ILE A 308 3.80 -16.16 2.81
N GLN A 309 4.27 -16.40 1.58
CA GLN A 309 3.45 -16.83 0.46
C GLN A 309 3.61 -18.33 0.24
N LEU A 310 2.52 -18.98 -0.15
CA LEU A 310 2.48 -20.41 -0.41
C LEU A 310 1.76 -20.70 -1.73
N GLY A 311 2.28 -21.67 -2.47
CA GLY A 311 1.68 -22.06 -3.73
C GLY A 311 2.27 -23.33 -4.33
N LEU A 312 2.11 -23.46 -5.64
CA LEU A 312 2.66 -24.59 -6.42
C LEU A 312 3.34 -24.06 -7.69
N LYS A 313 4.58 -24.46 -7.91
CA LYS A 313 5.33 -24.21 -9.14
C LYS A 313 5.59 -25.55 -9.83
N ASP A 314 5.09 -25.72 -11.05
CA ASP A 314 5.17 -26.99 -11.81
C ASP A 314 4.65 -28.23 -11.04
N GLY A 315 3.66 -28.03 -10.14
CA GLY A 315 3.09 -29.08 -9.29
C GLY A 315 3.86 -29.37 -8.00
N HIS A 316 4.97 -28.66 -7.78
CA HIS A 316 5.82 -28.77 -6.60
C HIS A 316 5.51 -27.64 -5.61
N PRO A 317 5.46 -27.90 -4.29
CA PRO A 317 5.44 -26.86 -3.26
C PRO A 317 6.38 -25.69 -3.55
N HIS A 318 5.81 -24.49 -3.69
CA HIS A 318 6.54 -23.24 -3.75
C HIS A 318 6.21 -22.43 -2.49
N ARG A 319 7.24 -21.81 -1.91
CA ARG A 319 7.12 -20.97 -0.72
C ARG A 319 8.04 -19.79 -0.89
N THR A 320 7.54 -18.61 -0.54
CA THR A 320 8.34 -17.40 -0.49
C THR A 320 8.21 -16.74 0.88
N GLU A 321 9.32 -16.28 1.45
CA GLU A 321 9.40 -15.55 2.69
C GLU A 321 9.94 -14.14 2.45
N PHE A 322 9.23 -13.13 2.95
CA PHE A 322 9.68 -11.75 2.99
C PHE A 322 9.89 -11.36 4.45
N THR A 323 11.10 -10.97 4.82
CA THR A 323 11.43 -10.63 6.21
C THR A 323 12.16 -9.29 6.27
N LEU A 324 11.60 -8.34 7.00
CA LEU A 324 12.25 -7.05 7.22
C LEU A 324 13.46 -7.22 8.14
N LEU A 325 14.64 -6.82 7.66
CA LEU A 325 15.85 -6.84 8.45
C LEU A 325 15.96 -5.58 9.32
N PRO A 326 16.67 -5.66 10.47
CA PRO A 326 16.88 -4.51 11.35
C PRO A 326 17.82 -3.47 10.73
N ASP A 327 18.67 -3.88 9.80
CA ASP A 327 19.69 -3.03 9.19
C ASP A 327 19.12 -2.10 8.12
N THR A 328 19.80 -0.97 7.93
CA THR A 328 19.61 -0.05 6.82
C THR A 328 20.86 -0.02 5.95
N LYS A 329 20.70 0.40 4.69
CA LYS A 329 21.82 0.59 3.75
C LYS A 329 21.78 2.03 3.22
N THR A 330 22.93 2.66 3.04
CA THR A 330 23.00 3.95 2.35
C THR A 330 23.37 3.73 0.89
N ILE A 331 22.52 4.16 -0.03
CA ILE A 331 22.76 4.09 -1.47
C ILE A 331 22.98 5.50 -2.01
N THR A 332 24.02 5.66 -2.84
CA THR A 332 24.32 6.93 -3.52
C THR A 332 23.83 6.88 -4.96
N TRP A 333 22.95 7.80 -5.34
CA TRP A 333 22.48 7.94 -6.71
C TRP A 333 22.36 9.43 -7.05
N ASN A 334 22.70 9.83 -8.27
CA ASN A 334 22.71 11.23 -8.70
C ASN A 334 23.47 12.21 -7.76
N GLY A 335 24.47 11.71 -7.02
CA GLY A 335 25.23 12.50 -6.04
C GLY A 335 24.55 12.69 -4.68
N GLU A 336 23.34 12.17 -4.50
CA GLU A 336 22.57 12.18 -3.26
C GLU A 336 22.69 10.84 -2.54
N GLN A 337 22.64 10.87 -1.21
CA GLN A 337 22.63 9.67 -0.38
C GLN A 337 21.23 9.46 0.17
N THR A 338 20.68 8.26 -0.03
CA THR A 338 19.40 7.83 0.53
C THR A 338 19.63 6.63 1.43
N GLU A 339 19.13 6.69 2.66
CA GLU A 339 19.06 5.53 3.54
C GLU A 339 17.84 4.68 3.17
N VAL A 340 18.03 3.39 2.97
CA VAL A 340 17.02 2.44 2.52
C VAL A 340 16.85 1.31 3.55
N ARG A 341 15.64 0.75 3.63
CA ARG A 341 15.36 -0.50 4.34
C ARG A 341 15.88 -1.68 3.55
N VAL A 342 16.24 -2.74 4.25
CA VAL A 342 16.64 -4.03 3.66
C VAL A 342 15.54 -5.06 3.94
N LEU A 343 14.90 -5.54 2.89
CA LEU A 343 13.95 -6.64 2.93
C LEU A 343 14.66 -7.90 2.44
N GLN A 344 14.57 -8.99 3.20
CA GLN A 344 15.12 -10.28 2.79
C GLN A 344 14.02 -11.12 2.14
N PHE A 345 14.23 -11.49 0.89
CA PHE A 345 13.43 -12.42 0.12
C PHE A 345 14.09 -13.80 0.12
N VAL A 346 13.31 -14.86 0.37
CA VAL A 346 13.78 -16.25 0.26
C VAL A 346 12.71 -17.11 -0.38
N ALA A 347 12.99 -17.69 -1.55
CA ALA A 347 12.10 -18.63 -2.22
C ALA A 347 12.61 -20.07 -2.08
N TYR A 348 11.68 -21.00 -1.92
CA TYR A 348 11.91 -22.43 -1.78
C TYR A 348 11.07 -23.22 -2.78
N LEU A 349 11.67 -24.23 -3.40
CA LEU A 349 10.97 -25.22 -4.21
C LEU A 349 11.19 -26.61 -3.60
N ASP A 350 10.09 -27.31 -3.30
CA ASP A 350 10.13 -28.60 -2.58
C ASP A 350 10.96 -28.54 -1.27
N GLY A 351 10.85 -27.43 -0.55
CA GLY A 351 11.55 -27.22 0.72
C GLY A 351 13.06 -26.97 0.59
N ARG A 352 13.58 -26.82 -0.63
CA ARG A 352 14.99 -26.46 -0.89
C ARG A 352 15.12 -25.05 -1.42
N ILE A 353 16.20 -24.37 -1.04
CA ILE A 353 16.48 -23.00 -1.48
C ILE A 353 16.49 -22.92 -3.00
N LEU A 354 15.70 -22.00 -3.54
CA LEU A 354 15.63 -21.69 -4.96
C LEU A 354 16.30 -20.35 -5.23
N GLU A 355 16.00 -19.35 -4.41
CA GLU A 355 16.45 -17.98 -4.60
C GLU A 355 16.52 -17.25 -3.26
N HIS A 356 17.47 -16.32 -3.16
CA HIS A 356 17.53 -15.35 -2.08
C HIS A 356 17.89 -13.98 -2.65
N ALA A 357 17.20 -12.95 -2.17
CA ALA A 357 17.50 -11.56 -2.51
C ALA A 357 17.49 -10.66 -1.27
N LEU A 358 18.28 -9.59 -1.34
CA LEU A 358 18.23 -8.46 -0.42
C LEU A 358 17.75 -7.23 -1.16
N ASP A 359 16.52 -6.82 -0.89
CA ASP A 359 15.82 -5.74 -1.60
C ASP A 359 16.00 -4.42 -0.85
N PHE A 360 16.32 -3.35 -1.58
CA PHE A 360 16.62 -2.03 -1.03
C PHE A 360 15.50 -1.03 -1.29
N LEU A 361 14.73 -0.68 -0.26
CA LEU A 361 13.47 0.07 -0.42
C LEU A 361 13.47 1.37 0.39
N ALA A 362 12.84 2.42 -0.14
CA ALA A 362 12.64 3.68 0.57
C ALA A 362 11.28 4.32 0.20
N GLN A 363 10.65 5.01 1.13
CA GLN A 363 9.43 5.78 0.85
C GLN A 363 9.76 7.26 0.65
N ALA A 364 9.31 7.82 -0.47
CA ALA A 364 9.46 9.24 -0.77
C ALA A 364 8.50 10.09 0.08
N ASP A 365 8.79 11.38 0.22
CA ASP A 365 7.97 12.33 0.98
C ASP A 365 6.53 12.41 0.47
N GLY A 366 6.32 12.13 -0.83
CA GLY A 366 5.00 12.05 -1.46
C GLY A 366 4.19 10.79 -1.10
N GLY A 367 4.79 9.80 -0.45
CA GLY A 367 4.14 8.55 -0.04
C GLY A 367 4.37 7.34 -0.96
N ALA A 368 4.96 7.55 -2.15
CA ALA A 368 5.30 6.46 -3.06
C ALA A 368 6.53 5.69 -2.54
N VAL A 369 6.51 4.37 -2.73
CA VAL A 369 7.64 3.49 -2.38
C VAL A 369 8.52 3.30 -3.60
N TRP A 370 9.83 3.45 -3.39
CA TRP A 370 10.87 3.39 -4.40
C TRP A 370 11.82 2.23 -4.12
N TYR A 371 12.15 1.50 -5.18
CA TYR A 371 13.07 0.39 -5.20
C TYR A 371 14.44 0.86 -5.73
N PHE A 372 15.46 0.66 -4.91
CA PHE A 372 16.84 1.06 -5.20
C PHE A 372 17.69 -0.11 -5.72
N GLY A 373 17.10 -1.28 -5.86
CA GLY A 373 17.71 -2.49 -6.39
C GLY A 373 17.84 -3.61 -5.37
N GLU A 374 18.56 -4.65 -5.76
CA GLU A 374 18.66 -5.92 -5.06
C GLU A 374 20.01 -6.58 -5.28
N ASP A 375 20.43 -7.35 -4.29
CA ASP A 375 21.48 -8.36 -4.42
C ASP A 375 20.82 -9.76 -4.52
N VAL A 376 20.77 -10.36 -5.71
CA VAL A 376 20.07 -11.63 -6.01
C VAL A 376 21.06 -12.79 -6.12
N TYR A 377 20.65 -13.94 -5.59
CA TYR A 377 21.40 -15.19 -5.62
C TYR A 377 20.45 -16.33 -6.01
N ASN A 378 20.61 -16.84 -7.23
CA ASN A 378 19.85 -17.99 -7.72
C ASN A 378 20.59 -19.28 -7.39
N TYR A 379 19.89 -20.28 -6.87
CA TYR A 379 20.50 -21.53 -6.40
C TYR A 379 20.13 -22.72 -7.28
N GLU A 380 21.15 -23.50 -7.64
CA GLU A 380 20.99 -24.85 -8.19
C GLU A 380 21.72 -25.84 -7.29
N ASN A 381 21.02 -26.86 -6.78
CA ASN A 381 21.57 -27.83 -5.84
C ASN A 381 22.26 -27.18 -4.62
N GLY A 382 21.66 -26.11 -4.07
CA GLY A 382 22.14 -25.43 -2.87
C GLY A 382 23.42 -24.59 -3.03
N VAL A 383 23.92 -24.42 -4.26
CA VAL A 383 25.02 -23.51 -4.59
C VAL A 383 24.54 -22.40 -5.50
N VAL A 384 25.15 -21.21 -5.39
CA VAL A 384 24.81 -20.07 -6.25
C VAL A 384 25.17 -20.40 -7.69
N ALA A 385 24.16 -20.45 -8.56
CA ALA A 385 24.29 -20.70 -9.98
C ALA A 385 24.64 -19.42 -10.75
N ASP A 386 23.95 -18.33 -10.43
CA ASP A 386 24.16 -17.00 -11.01
C ASP A 386 23.63 -15.90 -10.08
N LEU A 387 23.77 -14.65 -10.51
CA LEU A 387 23.32 -13.45 -9.81
C LEU A 387 22.34 -12.66 -10.68
N ASP A 388 21.70 -13.33 -11.66
CA ASP A 388 20.74 -12.69 -12.57
C ASP A 388 19.58 -12.11 -11.74
N GLY A 389 19.17 -10.89 -12.06
CA GLY A 389 18.33 -10.05 -11.20
C GLY A 389 19.13 -8.90 -10.56
N THR A 390 20.32 -9.16 -10.00
CA THR A 390 21.10 -8.16 -9.22
C THR A 390 21.27 -6.80 -9.93
N TRP A 391 20.79 -5.72 -9.30
CA TRP A 391 20.93 -4.35 -9.80
C TRP A 391 20.98 -3.32 -8.68
N LEU A 392 21.54 -2.14 -8.95
CA LEU A 392 21.62 -1.07 -7.96
C LEU A 392 21.46 0.33 -8.58
N ALA A 393 20.59 1.13 -7.98
CA ALA A 393 20.44 2.55 -8.31
C ALA A 393 21.78 3.30 -8.18
N GLY A 394 22.02 4.23 -9.10
CA GLY A 394 23.28 4.98 -9.22
C GLY A 394 24.42 4.22 -9.91
N LYS A 395 24.39 2.87 -9.92
CA LYS A 395 25.32 2.03 -10.67
C LYS A 395 24.75 1.63 -12.03
N ASP A 396 23.55 1.08 -12.03
CA ASP A 396 22.93 0.50 -13.23
C ASP A 396 21.87 1.43 -13.86
N GLY A 397 21.24 2.29 -13.06
CA GLY A 397 20.26 3.30 -13.52
C GLY A 397 19.63 4.08 -12.36
N PRO A 398 18.49 4.77 -12.59
CA PRO A 398 17.74 5.43 -11.51
C PRO A 398 17.05 4.40 -10.59
N PRO A 399 16.63 4.80 -9.38
CA PRO A 399 15.66 4.01 -8.63
C PRO A 399 14.34 3.88 -9.41
N ALA A 400 13.60 2.82 -9.13
CA ALA A 400 12.31 2.48 -9.74
C ALA A 400 11.17 2.69 -8.72
N MET A 401 9.93 2.90 -9.15
CA MET A 401 8.79 3.05 -8.22
C MET A 401 8.11 1.69 -8.06
N ILE A 402 8.09 1.13 -6.85
CA ILE A 402 7.44 -0.17 -6.61
C ILE A 402 5.95 -0.04 -6.30
N MET A 403 5.55 1.09 -5.70
CA MET A 403 4.15 1.37 -5.37
C MET A 403 3.88 2.89 -5.36
N PRO A 404 2.95 3.41 -6.18
CA PRO A 404 2.49 4.79 -6.07
C PRO A 404 1.91 5.12 -4.70
N ALA A 405 1.90 6.40 -4.33
CA ALA A 405 1.27 6.86 -3.09
C ALA A 405 -0.25 6.63 -3.11
N ASN A 406 -0.87 6.94 -4.25
CA ASN A 406 -2.30 6.84 -4.48
C ASN A 406 -2.56 6.25 -5.89
N PRO A 407 -2.46 4.92 -6.06
CA PRO A 407 -2.60 4.29 -7.37
C PRO A 407 -4.00 4.49 -7.94
N GLN A 408 -4.07 4.97 -9.17
CA GLN A 408 -5.30 5.13 -9.94
C GLN A 408 -5.34 4.14 -11.11
N VAL A 409 -6.55 3.73 -11.52
CA VAL A 409 -6.71 2.88 -12.72
C VAL A 409 -6.06 3.57 -13.92
N GLY A 410 -5.26 2.81 -14.67
CA GLY A 410 -4.50 3.31 -15.82
C GLY A 410 -3.13 3.90 -15.47
N ASN A 411 -2.78 4.11 -14.20
CA ASN A 411 -1.41 4.49 -13.84
C ASN A 411 -0.43 3.45 -14.35
N ILE A 412 0.64 3.94 -14.98
CA ILE A 412 1.77 3.14 -15.43
C ILE A 412 2.99 3.50 -14.58
N TYR A 413 3.71 2.52 -14.08
CA TYR A 413 4.97 2.74 -13.38
C TYR A 413 5.88 1.53 -13.55
N ARG A 414 7.19 1.74 -13.42
CA ARG A 414 8.17 0.68 -13.55
C ARG A 414 8.68 0.31 -12.17
N VAL A 415 8.42 -0.95 -11.78
CA VAL A 415 8.92 -1.52 -10.53
C VAL A 415 10.39 -1.92 -10.66
N GLU A 416 10.84 -2.19 -11.89
CA GLU A 416 12.24 -2.27 -12.27
C GLU A 416 12.49 -1.53 -13.58
N ASN A 417 13.51 -0.66 -13.63
CA ASN A 417 13.70 0.28 -14.74
C ASN A 417 15.12 0.24 -15.33
N ILE A 418 15.72 -0.95 -15.44
CA ILE A 418 17.03 -1.17 -16.08
C ILE A 418 16.90 -2.09 -17.32
N PRO A 419 16.23 -1.64 -18.41
CA PRO A 419 16.02 -2.47 -19.59
C PRO A 419 17.33 -3.07 -20.14
N GLY A 420 17.26 -4.34 -20.54
CA GLY A 420 18.42 -5.14 -20.94
C GLY A 420 19.13 -5.83 -19.79
N LYS A 421 18.70 -5.57 -18.55
CA LYS A 421 19.18 -6.23 -17.33
C LYS A 421 18.02 -6.72 -16.47
N VAL A 422 17.19 -5.81 -16.00
CA VAL A 422 15.97 -6.05 -15.21
C VAL A 422 14.91 -5.02 -15.55
N PHE A 423 13.70 -5.46 -15.88
CA PHE A 423 12.66 -4.58 -16.34
C PHE A 423 11.30 -5.17 -16.08
N GLU A 424 10.49 -4.38 -15.38
CA GLU A 424 9.11 -4.68 -15.12
C GLU A 424 8.32 -3.38 -15.15
N GLU A 425 7.31 -3.32 -16.03
CA GLU A 425 6.35 -2.22 -16.07
C GLU A 425 4.97 -2.72 -15.66
N VAL A 426 4.33 -1.93 -14.81
CA VAL A 426 3.05 -2.25 -14.20
C VAL A 426 2.01 -1.23 -14.67
N THR A 427 0.82 -1.72 -15.00
CA THR A 427 -0.37 -0.91 -15.26
C THR A 427 -1.47 -1.29 -14.27
N VAL A 428 -1.98 -0.32 -13.52
CA VAL A 428 -3.10 -0.53 -12.58
C VAL A 428 -4.38 -0.81 -13.38
N GLN A 429 -4.98 -1.99 -13.16
CA GLN A 429 -6.18 -2.45 -13.88
C GLN A 429 -7.46 -2.16 -13.10
N ALA A 430 -7.42 -2.33 -11.78
CA ALA A 430 -8.57 -2.11 -10.91
C ALA A 430 -8.11 -1.69 -9.52
N ILE A 431 -8.93 -0.88 -8.85
CA ILE A 431 -8.74 -0.43 -7.47
C ILE A 431 -10.00 -0.74 -6.65
N ASN A 432 -9.90 -0.64 -5.31
CA ASN A 432 -11.02 -0.86 -4.38
C ASN A 432 -11.72 -2.21 -4.56
N GLN A 433 -10.95 -3.25 -4.87
CA GLN A 433 -11.45 -4.62 -4.96
C GLN A 433 -11.47 -5.28 -3.59
N THR A 434 -12.20 -6.39 -3.50
CA THR A 434 -12.26 -7.25 -2.32
C THR A 434 -11.70 -8.61 -2.66
N LEU A 435 -10.87 -9.18 -1.79
CA LEU A 435 -10.26 -10.50 -1.95
C LEU A 435 -10.30 -11.30 -0.65
N GLU A 436 -10.36 -12.63 -0.73
CA GLU A 436 -10.23 -13.51 0.43
C GLU A 436 -8.78 -13.56 0.91
N GLY A 437 -8.52 -12.96 2.07
CA GLY A 437 -7.25 -13.03 2.79
C GLY A 437 -7.19 -14.19 3.78
N PRO A 438 -6.04 -14.36 4.48
CA PRO A 438 -5.89 -15.40 5.50
C PRO A 438 -7.03 -15.33 6.53
N ARG A 439 -7.28 -14.13 7.06
CA ARG A 439 -8.26 -13.89 8.14
C ARG A 439 -9.65 -13.45 7.67
N GLY A 440 -9.97 -13.61 6.38
CA GLY A 440 -11.25 -13.21 5.79
C GLY A 440 -11.10 -12.14 4.71
N LEU A 441 -12.20 -11.46 4.36
CA LEU A 441 -12.21 -10.49 3.26
C LEU A 441 -11.30 -9.29 3.55
N ILE A 442 -10.48 -8.95 2.56
CA ILE A 442 -9.63 -7.75 2.51
C ILE A 442 -10.24 -6.80 1.49
N GLU A 443 -10.56 -5.58 1.90
CA GLU A 443 -11.03 -4.50 1.02
C GLU A 443 -9.87 -3.59 0.60
N GLY A 444 -10.07 -2.76 -0.43
CA GLY A 444 -9.05 -1.81 -0.91
C GLY A 444 -7.96 -2.44 -1.76
N VAL A 445 -8.15 -3.68 -2.22
CA VAL A 445 -7.18 -4.41 -3.05
C VAL A 445 -7.07 -3.75 -4.42
N ILE A 446 -5.84 -3.63 -4.94
CA ILE A 446 -5.58 -3.24 -6.32
C ILE A 446 -5.15 -4.45 -7.13
N PHE A 447 -5.59 -4.51 -8.38
CA PHE A 447 -5.09 -5.47 -9.37
C PHE A 447 -4.27 -4.72 -10.41
N VAL A 448 -3.13 -5.30 -10.75
CA VAL A 448 -2.21 -4.73 -11.71
C VAL A 448 -1.82 -5.76 -12.75
N GLN A 449 -1.55 -5.31 -13.96
CA GLN A 449 -0.92 -6.10 -15.01
C GLN A 449 0.54 -5.70 -15.09
N GLN A 450 1.44 -6.68 -14.94
CA GLN A 450 2.88 -6.48 -15.04
C GLN A 450 3.38 -7.10 -16.35
N ILE A 451 4.26 -6.41 -17.07
CA ILE A 451 5.05 -6.98 -18.17
C ILE A 451 6.50 -7.10 -17.75
N GLY A 452 7.08 -8.29 -17.90
CA GLY A 452 8.48 -8.58 -17.56
C GLY A 452 9.44 -8.44 -18.74
N MET A 453 10.72 -8.67 -18.45
CA MET A 453 11.82 -8.58 -19.43
C MET A 453 11.70 -9.59 -20.60
N ASP A 454 10.99 -10.70 -20.38
CA ASP A 454 10.70 -11.71 -21.41
C ASP A 454 9.51 -11.34 -22.32
N GLY A 455 8.82 -10.23 -22.03
CA GLY A 455 7.64 -9.75 -22.73
C GLY A 455 6.34 -10.45 -22.34
N GLN A 456 6.37 -11.35 -21.34
CA GLN A 456 5.16 -11.97 -20.81
C GLN A 456 4.47 -11.05 -19.82
N THR A 457 3.13 -11.14 -19.81
CA THR A 457 2.29 -10.39 -18.87
C THR A 457 1.77 -11.28 -17.77
N THR A 458 1.81 -10.78 -16.54
CA THR A 458 1.27 -11.43 -15.35
C THR A 458 0.28 -10.50 -14.67
N VAL A 459 -0.65 -11.06 -13.90
CA VAL A 459 -1.54 -10.28 -13.04
C VAL A 459 -1.06 -10.45 -11.61
N LYS A 460 -0.95 -9.33 -10.90
CA LYS A 460 -0.64 -9.29 -9.47
C LYS A 460 -1.75 -8.56 -8.73
N ALA A 461 -1.90 -8.84 -7.44
CA ALA A 461 -2.75 -8.07 -6.56
C ALA A 461 -1.94 -7.56 -5.38
N PHE A 462 -2.19 -6.30 -4.98
CA PHE A 462 -1.64 -5.72 -3.76
C PHE A 462 -2.77 -5.43 -2.80
N ALA A 463 -2.61 -5.87 -1.56
CA ALA A 463 -3.62 -5.79 -0.51
C ALA A 463 -3.17 -4.84 0.60
N PRO A 464 -4.06 -3.97 1.10
CA PRO A 464 -3.75 -3.12 2.25
C PRO A 464 -3.25 -3.94 3.44
N GLY A 465 -2.17 -3.48 4.07
CA GLY A 465 -1.50 -4.19 5.17
C GLY A 465 -0.52 -5.26 4.70
N TYR A 466 -0.82 -6.01 3.64
CA TYR A 466 0.00 -7.16 3.23
C TYR A 466 1.06 -6.83 2.18
N GLY A 467 0.83 -5.85 1.31
CA GLY A 467 1.69 -5.65 0.15
C GLY A 467 1.33 -6.57 -1.01
N GLU A 468 2.33 -7.14 -1.70
CA GLU A 468 2.11 -8.09 -2.79
C GLU A 468 1.40 -9.36 -2.27
N PHE A 469 0.14 -9.53 -2.67
CA PHE A 469 -0.77 -10.53 -2.10
C PHE A 469 -0.92 -11.76 -3.00
N LEU A 470 -1.15 -11.52 -4.30
CA LEU A 470 -1.17 -12.57 -5.33
C LEU A 470 0.06 -12.38 -6.21
N ALA A 471 0.95 -13.37 -6.19
CA ALA A 471 2.18 -13.39 -6.97
C ALA A 471 2.22 -14.65 -7.84
N HIS A 472 1.72 -14.55 -9.07
CA HIS A 472 1.79 -15.59 -10.11
C HIS A 472 1.15 -16.95 -9.73
N THR A 473 1.85 -17.76 -8.93
CA THR A 473 1.43 -19.11 -8.47
C THR A 473 1.30 -19.23 -6.95
N GLU A 474 1.54 -18.14 -6.21
CA GLU A 474 1.50 -18.11 -4.76
C GLU A 474 0.61 -16.99 -4.24
N ASP A 475 -0.02 -17.26 -3.11
CA ASP A 475 -0.87 -16.33 -2.39
C ASP A 475 -0.35 -16.22 -0.95
N VAL A 476 -0.63 -15.09 -0.28
CA VAL A 476 -0.23 -14.90 1.13
C VAL A 476 -0.95 -15.91 2.03
N GLY A 477 -0.15 -16.71 2.74
CA GLY A 477 -0.64 -17.66 3.74
C GLY A 477 -0.74 -17.08 5.15
N VAL A 478 0.20 -16.19 5.51
CA VAL A 478 0.22 -15.48 6.79
C VAL A 478 1.18 -14.28 6.71
N ALA A 479 0.84 -13.17 7.36
CA ALA A 479 1.73 -12.03 7.56
C ALA A 479 1.64 -11.52 9.00
N VAL A 480 2.77 -11.40 9.69
CA VAL A 480 2.83 -10.85 11.06
C VAL A 480 3.47 -9.46 11.04
N PRO A 481 2.95 -8.51 11.85
CA PRO A 481 1.92 -8.64 12.87
C PRO A 481 0.45 -8.52 12.39
N ILE A 482 0.20 -8.34 11.09
CA ILE A 482 -1.16 -8.13 10.53
C ILE A 482 -2.13 -9.23 10.97
N ASP A 483 -1.67 -10.47 10.94
CA ASP A 483 -2.43 -11.66 11.32
C ASP A 483 -2.26 -12.07 12.78
N SER A 484 -1.57 -11.29 13.61
CA SER A 484 -1.33 -11.65 15.01
C SER A 484 -2.63 -11.83 15.81
N LEU A 485 -2.61 -12.82 16.69
CA LEU A 485 -3.72 -13.25 17.52
C LEU A 485 -3.43 -12.93 18.99
N PRO A 486 -4.36 -12.29 19.71
CA PRO A 486 -4.20 -12.01 21.13
C PRO A 486 -4.30 -13.27 22.02
N GLU A 487 -4.82 -14.37 21.47
CA GLU A 487 -4.94 -15.65 22.17
C GLU A 487 -3.56 -16.26 22.49
N PRO A 488 -3.44 -17.04 23.58
CA PRO A 488 -2.23 -17.81 23.83
C PRO A 488 -2.06 -18.93 22.78
N LEU A 489 -0.81 -19.36 22.57
CA LEU A 489 -0.52 -20.47 21.67
C LEU A 489 -1.31 -21.74 22.06
N PRO A 490 -2.07 -22.35 21.13
CA PRO A 490 -2.75 -23.62 21.35
C PRO A 490 -1.80 -24.77 21.72
N ALA A 491 -2.19 -25.59 22.71
CA ALA A 491 -1.39 -26.73 23.16
C ALA A 491 -1.26 -27.83 22.09
N GLU A 492 -2.19 -27.87 21.15
CA GLU A 492 -2.19 -28.75 20.00
C GLU A 492 -1.00 -28.46 19.07
N LEU A 493 -0.68 -27.18 18.84
CA LEU A 493 0.47 -26.78 18.02
C LEU A 493 1.81 -27.13 18.68
N GLU A 494 1.89 -27.05 20.02
CA GLU A 494 3.05 -27.55 20.78
C GLU A 494 3.21 -29.07 20.67
N THR A 495 2.08 -29.79 20.68
CA THR A 495 2.06 -31.25 20.53
C THR A 495 2.56 -31.66 19.14
N LEU A 496 2.15 -30.93 18.09
CA LEU A 496 2.65 -31.14 16.73
C LEU A 496 4.15 -30.90 16.61
N LEU A 497 4.65 -29.78 17.11
CA LEU A 497 6.08 -29.43 17.04
C LEU A 497 6.95 -30.44 17.81
N THR A 498 6.54 -30.80 19.02
CA THR A 498 7.23 -31.79 19.86
C THR A 498 7.19 -33.18 19.23
N GLY A 499 6.04 -33.58 18.67
CA GLY A 499 5.88 -34.85 17.99
C GLY A 499 6.74 -34.97 16.73
N ALA A 500 6.76 -33.92 15.91
CA ALA A 500 7.60 -33.81 14.72
C ALA A 500 9.09 -33.93 15.08
N SER A 501 9.54 -33.18 16.08
CA SER A 501 10.92 -33.24 16.58
C SER A 501 11.27 -34.64 17.11
N SER A 502 10.37 -35.26 17.87
CA SER A 502 10.59 -36.61 18.41
C SER A 502 10.70 -37.67 17.32
N ILE A 503 9.87 -37.58 16.27
CA ILE A 503 9.93 -38.48 15.12
C ILE A 503 11.21 -38.26 14.32
N PHE A 504 11.61 -37.00 14.10
CA PHE A 504 12.85 -36.65 13.41
C PHE A 504 14.07 -37.30 14.09
N ASP A 505 14.17 -37.16 15.42
CA ASP A 505 15.28 -37.70 16.20
C ASP A 505 15.26 -39.25 16.23
N ALA A 506 14.07 -39.85 16.26
CA ALA A 506 13.90 -41.30 16.41
C ALA A 506 13.83 -42.09 15.08
N ALA A 507 13.88 -41.44 13.91
CA ALA A 507 13.65 -42.10 12.63
C ALA A 507 14.59 -43.29 12.33
N ASP A 508 15.86 -43.24 12.77
CA ASP A 508 16.82 -44.35 12.59
C ASP A 508 16.66 -45.50 13.60
N SER A 509 15.85 -45.33 14.64
CA SER A 509 15.64 -46.38 15.65
C SER A 509 14.97 -47.63 15.06
N ALA A 510 14.30 -47.49 13.91
CA ALA A 510 13.43 -48.48 13.30
C ALA A 510 12.29 -48.97 14.22
N ASP A 511 11.96 -48.22 15.28
CA ASP A 511 10.80 -48.45 16.13
C ASP A 511 9.53 -47.84 15.50
N TRP A 512 9.12 -48.43 14.37
CA TRP A 512 7.98 -47.95 13.58
C TRP A 512 6.65 -47.98 14.34
N GLU A 513 6.51 -48.82 15.35
CA GLU A 513 5.33 -48.86 16.22
C GLU A 513 5.27 -47.59 17.09
N SER A 514 6.39 -47.22 17.72
CA SER A 514 6.50 -45.97 18.47
C SER A 514 6.30 -44.73 17.59
N LEU A 515 6.93 -44.68 16.40
CA LEU A 515 6.75 -43.57 15.45
C LEU A 515 5.30 -43.45 14.99
N SER A 516 4.63 -44.56 14.70
CA SER A 516 3.21 -44.59 14.33
C SER A 516 2.29 -44.10 15.45
N ALA A 517 2.63 -44.40 16.71
CA ALA A 517 1.91 -43.94 17.88
C ALA A 517 2.09 -42.42 18.07
N THR A 518 3.31 -41.89 17.97
CA THR A 518 3.57 -40.44 18.02
C THR A 518 2.81 -39.71 16.90
N ARG A 519 2.84 -40.23 15.68
CA ARG A 519 2.07 -39.67 14.56
C ARG A 519 0.56 -39.72 14.78
N ALA A 520 0.04 -40.73 15.50
CA ALA A 520 -1.37 -40.80 15.87
C ALA A 520 -1.75 -39.65 16.82
N THR A 521 -0.94 -39.42 17.87
CA THR A 521 -1.11 -38.30 18.80
C THR A 521 -1.07 -36.95 18.06
N MET A 522 -0.16 -36.79 17.10
CA MET A 522 -0.09 -35.59 16.26
C MET A 522 -1.36 -35.41 15.42
N THR A 523 -1.89 -36.49 14.85
CA THR A 523 -3.14 -36.45 14.07
C THR A 523 -4.32 -36.02 14.95
N GLU A 524 -4.44 -36.57 16.16
CA GLU A 524 -5.48 -36.17 17.12
C GLU A 524 -5.35 -34.70 17.52
N ALA A 525 -4.11 -34.21 17.74
CA ALA A 525 -3.86 -32.80 18.03
C ALA A 525 -4.26 -31.89 16.85
N TRP A 526 -3.94 -32.29 15.62
CA TRP A 526 -4.33 -31.55 14.43
C TRP A 526 -5.86 -31.50 14.26
N GLU A 527 -6.55 -32.63 14.40
CA GLU A 527 -8.01 -32.67 14.35
C GLU A 527 -8.65 -31.81 15.44
N ALA A 528 -8.09 -31.84 16.66
CA ALA A 528 -8.54 -30.98 17.76
C ALA A 528 -8.33 -29.49 17.46
N HIS A 529 -7.19 -29.12 16.88
CA HIS A 529 -6.90 -27.75 16.45
C HIS A 529 -7.92 -27.26 15.41
N GLN A 530 -8.26 -28.11 14.44
CA GLN A 530 -9.25 -27.78 13.40
C GLN A 530 -10.68 -27.61 13.93
N VAL A 531 -11.06 -28.35 14.98
CA VAL A 531 -12.42 -28.32 15.57
C VAL A 531 -12.59 -27.21 16.60
N ASN A 532 -11.52 -26.72 17.22
CA ASN A 532 -11.56 -25.66 18.23
C ASN A 532 -11.82 -24.25 17.67
N LEU A 533 -12.13 -24.16 16.37
CA LEU A 533 -12.44 -22.91 15.70
C LEU A 533 -13.95 -22.73 15.63
N ASP A 534 -14.53 -21.90 16.52
CA ASP A 534 -15.87 -21.33 16.35
C ASP A 534 -16.00 -20.48 15.04
N LEU A 535 -14.92 -20.38 14.24
CA LEU A 535 -14.75 -19.53 13.05
C LEU A 535 -14.36 -20.28 11.75
N GLY A 536 -14.18 -21.61 11.74
CA GLY A 536 -13.56 -22.29 10.58
C GLY A 536 -12.06 -22.00 10.45
N SER A 537 -11.40 -22.47 9.38
CA SER A 537 -9.96 -22.25 9.17
C SER A 537 -9.64 -20.77 9.02
N LEU A 538 -8.79 -20.25 9.91
CA LEU A 538 -8.27 -18.88 9.85
C LEU A 538 -7.06 -18.73 8.91
N PHE A 539 -6.53 -19.83 8.37
CA PHE A 539 -5.33 -19.82 7.53
C PHE A 539 -5.37 -20.96 6.49
N PRO A 540 -6.19 -20.84 5.42
CA PRO A 540 -6.45 -21.95 4.49
C PRO A 540 -5.21 -22.51 3.78
N LEU A 541 -4.24 -21.66 3.45
CA LEU A 541 -3.00 -22.12 2.80
C LEU A 541 -2.07 -22.86 3.77
N LEU A 542 -2.04 -22.46 5.05
CA LEU A 542 -1.32 -23.19 6.09
C LEU A 542 -1.96 -24.56 6.33
N ASP A 543 -3.29 -24.67 6.29
CA ASP A 543 -3.99 -25.97 6.37
C ASP A 543 -3.57 -26.91 5.23
N ILE A 544 -3.50 -26.40 4.00
CA ILE A 544 -3.08 -27.18 2.83
C ILE A 544 -1.64 -27.67 3.01
N GLN A 545 -0.74 -26.79 3.46
CA GLN A 545 0.65 -27.13 3.76
C GLN A 545 0.74 -28.22 4.83
N MET A 546 0.06 -28.05 5.97
CA MET A 546 0.07 -29.01 7.09
C MET A 546 -0.51 -30.37 6.68
N ALA A 547 -1.65 -30.38 5.99
CA ALA A 547 -2.28 -31.61 5.53
C ALA A 547 -1.36 -32.40 4.59
N ARG A 548 -0.66 -31.71 3.69
CA ARG A 548 0.35 -32.33 2.81
C ARG A 548 1.52 -32.90 3.60
N SER A 549 2.08 -32.15 4.55
CA SER A 549 3.21 -32.59 5.38
C SER A 549 2.85 -33.81 6.25
N LEU A 550 1.68 -33.81 6.90
CA LEU A 550 1.19 -34.94 7.69
C LEU A 550 0.92 -36.20 6.84
N ALA A 551 0.41 -36.02 5.62
CA ALA A 551 0.19 -37.13 4.69
C ALA A 551 1.53 -37.73 4.23
N ALA A 552 2.52 -36.90 3.90
CA ALA A 552 3.87 -37.34 3.57
C ALA A 552 4.51 -38.10 4.74
N LEU A 553 4.36 -37.60 5.96
CA LEU A 553 4.89 -38.24 7.16
C LEU A 553 4.26 -39.61 7.41
N THR A 554 2.93 -39.70 7.28
CA THR A 554 2.20 -40.98 7.39
C THR A 554 2.71 -41.97 6.37
N SER A 555 2.80 -41.58 5.11
CA SER A 555 3.29 -42.43 4.02
C SER A 555 4.74 -42.89 4.26
N ALA A 556 5.63 -42.02 4.73
CA ALA A 556 7.02 -42.38 5.02
C ALA A 556 7.16 -43.39 6.16
N ILE A 557 6.39 -43.24 7.24
CA ILE A 557 6.35 -44.18 8.37
C ILE A 557 5.79 -45.53 7.92
N GLU A 558 4.71 -45.56 7.14
CA GLU A 558 4.12 -46.79 6.59
C GLU A 558 5.09 -47.55 5.68
N GLN A 559 5.89 -46.80 4.91
CA GLN A 559 6.95 -47.35 4.06
C GLN A 559 8.21 -47.76 4.83
N GLN A 560 8.28 -47.43 6.12
CA GLN A 560 9.44 -47.70 6.97
C GLN A 560 10.74 -47.13 6.38
N ASN A 561 10.68 -45.89 5.90
CA ASN A 561 11.81 -45.20 5.27
C ASN A 561 12.37 -44.11 6.19
N PRO A 562 13.50 -44.34 6.89
CA PRO A 562 14.03 -43.39 7.87
C PRO A 562 14.32 -42.01 7.30
N ALA A 563 14.92 -41.93 6.11
CA ALA A 563 15.24 -40.66 5.48
C ALA A 563 13.97 -39.87 5.14
N ALA A 564 13.01 -40.50 4.47
CA ALA A 564 11.75 -39.84 4.13
C ALA A 564 10.93 -39.48 5.40
N THR A 565 11.03 -40.27 6.47
CA THR A 565 10.38 -39.95 7.75
C THR A 565 10.97 -38.71 8.40
N ARG A 566 12.30 -38.54 8.35
CA ARG A 566 12.93 -37.29 8.82
C ARG A 566 12.53 -36.09 7.98
N ASP A 567 12.56 -36.24 6.67
CA ASP A 567 12.21 -35.16 5.75
C ASP A 567 10.78 -34.67 6.01
N ALA A 568 9.83 -35.60 6.05
CA ALA A 568 8.44 -35.26 6.30
C ALA A 568 8.20 -34.75 7.74
N ALA A 569 8.94 -35.23 8.75
CA ALA A 569 8.85 -34.71 10.11
C ALA A 569 9.37 -33.27 10.20
N PHE A 570 10.45 -32.95 9.48
CA PHE A 570 10.96 -31.59 9.33
C PHE A 570 9.91 -30.68 8.67
N ASP A 571 9.27 -31.14 7.59
CA ASP A 571 8.23 -30.36 6.90
C ASP A 571 7.00 -30.11 7.79
N VAL A 572 6.63 -31.06 8.65
CA VAL A 572 5.59 -30.85 9.68
C VAL A 572 6.04 -29.83 10.72
N ALA A 573 7.30 -29.85 11.15
CA ALA A 573 7.83 -28.86 12.08
C ALA A 573 7.82 -27.44 11.48
N VAL A 574 8.24 -27.27 10.23
CA VAL A 574 8.17 -25.98 9.51
C VAL A 574 6.72 -25.49 9.41
N ALA A 575 5.80 -26.34 8.93
CA ALA A 575 4.38 -25.98 8.83
C ALA A 575 3.77 -25.63 10.21
N THR A 576 4.19 -26.34 11.26
CA THR A 576 3.74 -26.04 12.63
C THR A 576 4.24 -24.66 13.06
N LEU A 577 5.50 -24.31 12.79
CA LEU A 577 6.06 -23.01 13.14
C LEU A 577 5.40 -21.85 12.40
N ASP A 578 4.95 -22.07 11.15
CA ASP A 578 4.15 -21.09 10.42
C ASP A 578 2.80 -20.83 11.12
N PHE A 579 2.14 -21.88 11.64
CA PHE A 579 0.94 -21.74 12.47
C PHE A 579 1.19 -21.06 13.82
N GLN A 580 2.43 -21.05 14.32
CA GLN A 580 2.77 -20.38 15.57
C GLN A 580 3.06 -18.88 15.39
N LEU A 581 3.36 -18.41 14.17
CA LEU A 581 3.67 -17.00 13.91
C LEU A 581 2.57 -16.03 14.40
N PRO A 582 1.27 -16.27 14.18
CA PRO A 582 0.23 -15.40 14.71
C PRO A 582 0.25 -15.25 16.24
N TYR A 583 0.76 -16.25 16.97
CA TYR A 583 0.69 -16.32 18.43
C TYR A 583 1.99 -15.93 19.14
N ARG A 584 3.09 -15.75 18.40
CA ARG A 584 4.44 -15.56 18.95
C ARG A 584 5.22 -14.51 18.18
N PRO A 585 6.16 -13.79 18.84
CA PRO A 585 7.09 -12.93 18.13
C PRO A 585 7.90 -13.72 17.09
N ARG A 586 8.08 -13.17 15.89
CA ARG A 586 8.88 -13.79 14.80
C ARG A 586 10.25 -14.26 15.27
N ILE A 587 10.93 -13.47 16.11
CA ILE A 587 12.26 -13.81 16.65
C ILE A 587 12.24 -15.14 17.44
N GLU A 588 11.19 -15.43 18.20
CA GLU A 588 11.08 -16.71 18.91
C GLU A 588 10.97 -17.88 17.91
N ILE A 589 10.19 -17.68 16.83
CA ILE A 589 10.04 -18.67 15.76
C ILE A 589 11.36 -18.88 14.99
N ASP A 590 12.05 -17.80 14.62
CA ASP A 590 13.32 -17.88 13.90
C ASP A 590 14.43 -18.56 14.73
N ASN A 591 14.44 -18.38 16.07
CA ASN A 591 15.33 -19.13 16.95
C ASN A 591 15.06 -20.64 16.89
N ILE A 592 13.79 -21.06 16.88
CA ILE A 592 13.42 -22.48 16.75
C ILE A 592 13.78 -23.00 15.35
N ARG A 593 13.52 -22.21 14.31
CA ARG A 593 13.92 -22.55 12.93
C ARG A 593 15.44 -22.70 12.81
N PHE A 594 16.22 -21.86 13.48
CA PHE A 594 17.69 -21.94 13.47
C PHE A 594 18.19 -23.28 14.05
N ASP A 595 17.62 -23.74 15.17
CA ASP A 595 17.92 -25.09 15.70
C ASP A 595 17.45 -26.20 14.75
N LEU A 596 16.24 -26.06 14.20
CA LEU A 596 15.66 -27.05 13.27
C LEU A 596 16.52 -27.24 12.01
N TRP A 597 17.00 -26.15 11.40
CA TRP A 597 17.92 -26.20 10.25
C TRP A 597 19.32 -26.71 10.65
N THR A 598 19.78 -26.43 11.87
CA THR A 598 21.05 -26.99 12.36
C THR A 598 20.98 -28.52 12.44
N ARG A 599 19.85 -29.07 12.89
CA ARG A 599 19.58 -30.52 12.88
C ARG A 599 19.49 -31.08 11.46
N ARG A 600 18.96 -30.30 10.52
CA ARG A 600 18.85 -30.67 9.11
C ARG A 600 20.23 -30.89 8.48
N VAL A 601 21.17 -29.96 8.70
CA VAL A 601 22.56 -30.09 8.22
C VAL A 601 23.20 -31.41 8.64
N ILE A 602 23.01 -31.84 9.90
CA ILE A 602 23.55 -33.11 10.40
C ILE A 602 22.97 -34.30 9.62
N THR A 603 21.67 -34.26 9.32
CA THR A 603 20.95 -35.33 8.63
C THR A 603 21.30 -35.39 7.15
N ASP A 604 21.32 -34.25 6.46
CA ASP A 604 21.70 -34.18 5.05
C ASP A 604 23.18 -34.53 4.85
N SER A 605 24.04 -34.22 5.84
CA SER A 605 25.44 -34.69 5.88
C SER A 605 25.52 -36.21 5.98
N ALA A 606 24.71 -36.84 6.84
CA ALA A 606 24.67 -38.31 6.96
C ALA A 606 24.14 -39.00 5.69
N SER A 607 23.30 -38.30 4.92
CA SER A 607 22.75 -38.78 3.64
C SER A 607 23.69 -38.56 2.46
N ALA A 608 24.89 -38.03 2.70
CA ALA A 608 25.94 -37.76 1.72
C ALA A 608 25.51 -36.83 0.56
N ASN A 609 24.61 -35.87 0.82
CA ASN A 609 24.14 -34.92 -0.18
C ASN A 609 24.75 -33.53 0.04
N ALA A 610 25.87 -33.26 -0.65
CA ALA A 610 26.60 -32.00 -0.50
C ALA A 610 25.77 -30.77 -0.89
N GLY A 611 24.93 -30.88 -1.92
CA GLY A 611 24.07 -29.78 -2.35
C GLY A 611 23.01 -29.41 -1.33
N HIS A 612 22.40 -30.41 -0.69
CA HIS A 612 21.48 -30.16 0.43
C HIS A 612 22.19 -29.47 1.60
N VAL A 613 23.36 -29.97 2.00
CA VAL A 613 24.14 -29.35 3.09
C VAL A 613 24.52 -27.90 2.76
N ALA A 614 24.93 -27.62 1.52
CA ALA A 614 25.25 -26.26 1.09
C ALA A 614 24.03 -25.33 1.20
N GLY A 615 22.86 -25.78 0.74
CA GLY A 615 21.61 -25.03 0.85
C GLY A 615 21.15 -24.83 2.30
N ASP A 616 21.26 -25.84 3.15
CA ASP A 616 20.88 -25.75 4.57
C ASP A 616 21.76 -24.73 5.31
N VAL A 617 23.07 -24.68 5.01
CA VAL A 617 24.00 -23.70 5.60
C VAL A 617 23.67 -22.28 5.14
N VAL A 618 23.28 -22.10 3.88
CA VAL A 618 22.78 -20.81 3.36
C VAL A 618 21.57 -20.33 4.18
N ILE A 619 20.60 -21.22 4.42
CA ILE A 619 19.39 -20.87 5.17
C ILE A 619 19.72 -20.54 6.63
N LEU A 620 20.67 -21.24 7.26
CA LEU A 620 21.15 -20.90 8.59
C LEU A 620 21.75 -19.48 8.64
N GLU A 621 22.59 -19.11 7.68
CA GLU A 621 23.17 -17.76 7.61
C GLU A 621 22.10 -16.68 7.47
N PHE A 622 21.05 -16.94 6.69
CA PHE A 622 19.95 -15.99 6.51
C PHE A 622 19.07 -15.86 7.75
N ILE A 623 18.75 -16.97 8.42
CA ILE A 623 18.06 -16.92 9.70
C ILE A 623 18.92 -16.18 10.73
N TRP A 624 20.24 -16.41 10.74
CA TRP A 624 21.16 -15.69 11.61
C TRP A 624 21.13 -14.18 11.39
N GLN A 625 21.06 -13.70 10.14
CA GLN A 625 20.88 -12.27 9.84
C GLN A 625 19.60 -11.70 10.47
N ARG A 626 18.52 -12.48 10.56
CA ARG A 626 17.24 -12.07 11.16
C ARG A 626 17.31 -11.93 12.68
N ILE A 627 18.14 -12.71 13.38
CA ILE A 627 18.11 -12.85 14.85
C ILE A 627 19.37 -12.38 15.58
N SER A 628 20.51 -12.23 14.90
CA SER A 628 21.81 -11.96 15.52
C SER A 628 21.82 -10.74 16.45
N HIS A 629 21.09 -9.69 16.08
CA HIS A 629 20.93 -8.46 16.87
C HIS A 629 20.24 -8.66 18.23
N THR A 630 19.59 -9.80 18.45
CA THR A 630 18.91 -10.17 19.70
C THR A 630 19.78 -11.00 20.64
N VAL A 631 20.93 -11.48 20.14
CA VAL A 631 21.86 -12.35 20.88
C VAL A 631 22.98 -11.50 21.48
N ASP A 632 23.46 -11.86 22.67
CA ASP A 632 24.59 -11.15 23.27
C ASP A 632 25.86 -11.28 22.42
N ALA A 633 26.69 -10.25 22.42
CA ALA A 633 27.86 -10.18 21.54
C ALA A 633 28.84 -11.36 21.68
N SER A 634 28.95 -11.97 22.88
CA SER A 634 29.86 -13.10 23.10
C SER A 634 29.29 -14.39 22.52
N ALA A 635 27.99 -14.64 22.72
CA ALA A 635 27.29 -15.76 22.11
C ALA A 635 27.23 -15.60 20.58
N ALA A 636 26.92 -14.40 20.08
CA ALA A 636 26.89 -14.08 18.66
C ALA A 636 28.23 -14.40 17.98
N GLN A 637 29.34 -13.94 18.55
CA GLN A 637 30.68 -14.23 18.01
C GLN A 637 30.98 -15.75 17.96
N THR A 638 30.48 -16.49 18.95
CA THR A 638 30.64 -17.95 19.02
C THR A 638 29.83 -18.65 17.93
N ILE A 639 28.58 -18.24 17.73
CA ILE A 639 27.70 -18.75 16.66
C ILE A 639 28.29 -18.42 15.27
N GLU A 640 28.72 -17.18 15.05
CA GLU A 640 29.35 -16.75 13.78
C GLU A 640 30.60 -17.57 13.45
N THR A 641 31.41 -17.91 14.45
CA THR A 641 32.59 -18.76 14.27
C THR A 641 32.20 -20.16 13.78
N GLN A 642 31.12 -20.73 14.34
CA GLN A 642 30.62 -22.04 13.92
C GLN A 642 29.94 -22.00 12.56
N LEU A 643 29.18 -20.95 12.25
CA LEU A 643 28.60 -20.74 10.91
C LEU A 643 29.70 -20.60 9.85
N ALA A 644 30.78 -19.87 10.13
CA ALA A 644 31.92 -19.76 9.22
C ALA A 644 32.64 -21.11 9.00
N ALA A 645 32.75 -21.93 10.05
CA ALA A 645 33.30 -23.29 9.95
C ALA A 645 32.38 -24.20 9.11
N LEU A 646 31.07 -24.11 9.34
CA LEU A 646 30.05 -24.81 8.55
C LEU A 646 30.12 -24.45 7.07
N ARG A 647 30.14 -23.15 6.74
CA ARG A 647 30.31 -22.65 5.37
C ARG A 647 31.56 -23.21 4.72
N THR A 648 32.70 -23.10 5.42
CA THR A 648 33.98 -23.62 4.91
C THR A 648 33.92 -25.13 4.63
N ALA A 649 33.26 -25.90 5.49
CA ALA A 649 33.10 -27.34 5.31
C ALA A 649 32.16 -27.69 4.16
N ALA A 650 31.03 -26.98 4.05
CA ALA A 650 30.06 -27.15 2.97
C ALA A 650 30.67 -26.83 1.60
N ASP A 651 31.41 -25.71 1.48
CA ASP A 651 32.11 -25.32 0.26
C ASP A 651 33.21 -26.33 -0.15
N ALA A 652 33.81 -27.00 0.84
CA ALA A 652 34.79 -28.06 0.62
C ALA A 652 34.14 -29.44 0.38
N GLU A 653 32.82 -29.53 0.43
CA GLU A 653 32.03 -30.78 0.42
C GLU A 653 32.48 -31.78 1.51
N ASP A 654 33.05 -31.30 2.62
CA ASP A 654 33.49 -32.13 3.76
C ASP A 654 32.32 -32.34 4.73
N LEU A 655 31.46 -33.31 4.37
CA LEU A 655 30.23 -33.58 5.10
C LEU A 655 30.46 -34.08 6.54
N THR A 656 31.64 -34.65 6.83
CA THR A 656 31.96 -35.07 8.20
C THR A 656 32.24 -33.85 9.05
N VAL A 657 33.07 -32.92 8.55
CA VAL A 657 33.35 -31.67 9.26
C VAL A 657 32.11 -30.79 9.36
N ALA A 658 31.25 -30.77 8.33
CA ALA A 658 29.98 -30.06 8.37
C ALA A 658 29.06 -30.61 9.48
N ALA A 659 28.89 -31.93 9.57
CA ALA A 659 28.11 -32.55 10.64
C ALA A 659 28.67 -32.25 12.04
N ASP A 660 30.00 -32.32 12.22
CA ASP A 660 30.65 -32.03 13.49
C ASP A 660 30.47 -30.56 13.91
N ALA A 661 30.57 -29.62 12.97
CA ALA A 661 30.35 -28.20 13.22
C ALA A 661 28.87 -27.89 13.54
N ALA A 662 27.93 -28.54 12.85
CA ALA A 662 26.50 -28.41 13.15
C ALA A 662 26.16 -28.97 14.53
N ALA A 663 26.73 -30.10 14.93
CA ALA A 663 26.55 -30.66 16.27
C ALA A 663 27.11 -29.75 17.38
N GLN A 664 28.23 -29.07 17.12
CA GLN A 664 28.77 -28.05 18.03
C GLN A 664 27.84 -26.84 18.12
N LEU A 665 27.32 -26.36 16.98
CA LEU A 665 26.35 -25.27 16.94
C LEU A 665 25.08 -25.62 17.73
N GLN A 666 24.54 -26.82 17.54
CA GLN A 666 23.38 -27.31 18.30
C GLN A 666 23.65 -27.33 19.82
N THR A 667 24.86 -27.75 20.23
CA THR A 667 25.26 -27.75 21.65
C THR A 667 25.31 -26.34 22.23
N ILE A 668 25.78 -25.36 21.45
CA ILE A 668 25.81 -23.94 21.84
C ILE A 668 24.39 -23.42 22.01
N LEU A 669 23.50 -23.70 21.05
CA LEU A 669 22.10 -23.26 21.09
C LEU A 669 21.35 -23.82 22.31
N GLY A 670 21.58 -25.07 22.69
CA GLY A 670 20.97 -25.65 23.90
C GLY A 670 21.51 -25.09 25.23
N GLY A 671 22.56 -24.26 25.18
CA GLY A 671 23.14 -23.59 26.35
C GLY A 671 22.80 -22.10 26.47
N LEU A 672 22.17 -21.53 25.43
CA LEU A 672 21.58 -20.19 25.41
C LEU A 672 20.13 -20.26 25.91
#